data_AF-A0A2D9TD39-F1
#
_entry.id   AF-A0A2D9TD39-F1
#
_cell.length_a   1.000
_cell.length_b   1.000
_cell.length_c   1.000
_cell.angle_alpha   90.00
_cell.angle_beta   90.00
_cell.angle_gamma   90.00
#
_symmetry.space_group_name_H-M   'P 1'
#
loop_
_entity.id
_entity.type
_entity.pdbx_description
1 polymer ?
#
loop_
_entity_poly.entity_id
_entity_poly.type
_entity_poly.pdbx_seq_one_letter_code
_entity_poly.pdbx_strand_id
1 'polypeptide(L)'
;MRAHILLALLLTACGGDVTRRDLLFSGPAGPPDALDRLAARLPGGADRCTGVRVGAVPAERRLGVRRMSALGNTAAVAWGPEAPLAAYVEARQEDALHGRRSVFGLARVSSVERFRAYLEAQRELRIRWTDAVDGCPGPACCPGPECWQLRAEPVDEHTVRIRRGPWQDAGLGVEVRCVELARRFPEALEVASWTAGDGLFSGGGDWGAGGALGFDVAALLEPHGSGVRRVEQYRLPNADLADEIALLLQQVREGNDDIGAIAEQSKVVQGDLLEIRTDVRWEDLELLAGDEARAREAVALEAAASRPLPVDEIDYLNLAMVREQVSLRSESLADASGPQRRAQVAELRVVLERGAEKHPGHDAFVEALLELLLGELRDPEAAVRWTEEVLARGPHDRRAWQVRRRRALARVGVDGLAEALEQDGVVDRPARARAAAEVLAGAGPGVDYEVAEGAWLASEALARTAPRLARARGRLRLESLLEALLTLADGAEHGRSVHVRVESAMPEPLGAAGAAFQWQEGRRLVRAGSASTDAPDGAQRLLHDAGAGLEGPTRVVLALTTIGGDLRAPEAVLALEGEADGRVLTLTRASALVEGRDRTPIRWERVGALVADPMAGYEMRLFPPPNLSVDFADAPEADAARERVEDEDSLSCIRLLRREATLRCNASPQRDSTRRAWRRLVGPLVLR
;
A
#
# COMPACT_ATOMS: atom_id res chain seq x y z
N MET A 1 -75.57 19.19 39.34
CA MET A 1 -75.55 20.64 39.62
C MET A 1 -74.30 21.18 38.95
N ARG A 2 -74.46 21.94 37.84
CA ARG A 2 -73.52 22.83 37.09
C ARG A 2 -72.02 22.49 37.04
N ALA A 3 -71.28 22.56 35.94
CA ALA A 3 -71.50 22.78 34.51
C ALA A 3 -70.13 22.55 33.82
N HIS A 4 -70.15 21.99 32.61
CA HIS A 4 -69.03 22.01 31.66
C HIS A 4 -68.75 23.42 31.13
N ILE A 5 -67.54 23.67 30.59
CA ILE A 5 -67.22 24.23 29.23
C ILE A 5 -65.92 25.07 29.18
N LEU A 6 -65.01 24.64 28.27
CA LEU A 6 -63.99 25.34 27.45
C LEU A 6 -62.98 26.31 28.11
N LEU A 7 -61.78 26.63 27.58
CA LEU A 7 -60.85 26.22 26.51
C LEU A 7 -60.00 27.49 26.29
N ALA A 8 -58.70 27.34 26.01
CA ALA A 8 -57.87 28.29 25.23
C ALA A 8 -57.55 29.66 25.89
N LEU A 9 -56.40 30.32 25.75
CA LEU A 9 -55.08 30.10 25.13
C LEU A 9 -54.30 31.43 25.36
N LEU A 10 -52.96 31.39 25.22
CA LEU A 10 -52.01 32.52 25.07
C LEU A 10 -51.53 33.16 26.40
N LEU A 11 -50.27 33.06 26.84
CA LEU A 11 -49.00 33.19 26.10
C LEU A 11 -47.87 32.32 26.69
N THR A 12 -47.25 31.54 25.81
CA THR A 12 -45.84 31.17 25.85
C THR A 12 -44.97 32.40 25.57
N ALA A 13 -43.90 32.61 26.34
CA ALA A 13 -42.60 33.11 25.83
C ALA A 13 -41.56 33.27 26.95
N CYS A 14 -40.42 32.59 26.77
CA CYS A 14 -39.09 32.88 27.32
C CYS A 14 -38.87 32.73 28.84
N GLY A 15 -38.36 31.56 29.22
CA GLY A 15 -37.74 31.33 30.52
C GLY A 15 -37.39 29.86 30.69
N GLY A 16 -36.64 29.28 29.72
CA GLY A 16 -36.13 27.93 29.86
C GLY A 16 -35.23 27.86 31.08
N ASP A 17 -35.60 26.97 32.00
CA ASP A 17 -34.80 26.50 33.12
C ASP A 17 -33.39 26.18 32.64
N VAL A 18 -32.44 27.06 32.96
CA VAL A 18 -31.03 26.70 33.06
C VAL A 18 -30.94 25.84 34.31
N THR A 19 -31.16 24.55 34.14
CA THR A 19 -30.89 23.55 35.16
C THR A 19 -29.46 23.77 35.66
N ARG A 20 -29.34 24.06 36.96
CA ARG A 20 -28.09 23.92 37.71
C ARG A 20 -27.56 22.52 37.41
N ARG A 21 -26.56 22.42 36.54
CA ARG A 21 -25.74 21.22 36.42
C ARG A 21 -24.96 21.14 37.73
N ASP A 22 -25.37 20.25 38.63
CA ASP A 22 -24.63 19.96 39.85
C ASP A 22 -23.18 19.67 39.49
N LEU A 23 -22.24 20.32 40.16
CA LEU A 23 -20.82 20.18 39.83
C LEU A 23 -20.29 18.86 40.36
N LEU A 24 -19.28 18.31 39.68
CA LEU A 24 -18.70 17.02 40.04
C LEU A 24 -18.01 17.06 41.42
N PHE A 25 -17.52 18.23 41.80
CA PHE A 25 -16.93 18.46 43.11
C PHE A 25 -17.91 19.19 44.05
N SER A 26 -17.75 18.99 45.36
CA SER A 26 -18.51 19.67 46.43
C SER A 26 -17.56 20.32 47.45
N GLY A 27 -17.82 21.54 47.92
CA GLY A 27 -16.91 22.37 48.73
C GLY A 27 -17.07 23.89 48.56
N PRO A 28 -16.66 24.73 49.53
CA PRO A 28 -16.77 26.19 49.47
C PRO A 28 -15.73 26.82 48.51
N ALA A 29 -16.07 27.96 47.90
CA ALA A 29 -15.17 28.70 47.03
C ALA A 29 -14.13 29.54 47.82
N GLY A 30 -12.88 29.56 47.34
CA GLY A 30 -11.82 30.43 47.87
C GLY A 30 -11.80 31.83 47.25
N PRO A 31 -10.92 32.74 47.71
CA PRO A 31 -10.71 34.05 47.09
C PRO A 31 -10.12 33.92 45.67
N PRO A 32 -10.46 34.81 44.72
CA PRO A 32 -10.05 34.70 43.31
C PRO A 32 -8.55 34.97 43.11
N ASP A 33 -7.86 34.03 42.47
CA ASP A 33 -6.44 34.10 42.15
C ASP A 33 -6.18 34.48 40.68
N ALA A 34 -4.91 34.37 40.23
CA ALA A 34 -4.56 34.69 38.86
C ALA A 34 -5.18 33.71 37.84
N LEU A 35 -5.38 32.45 38.21
CA LEU A 35 -5.95 31.45 37.33
C LEU A 35 -7.46 31.65 37.16
N ASP A 36 -8.20 31.88 38.25
CA ASP A 36 -9.64 32.22 38.20
C ASP A 36 -9.88 33.45 37.33
N ARG A 37 -9.08 34.51 37.49
CA ARG A 37 -9.17 35.73 36.66
C ARG A 37 -8.89 35.48 35.18
N LEU A 38 -7.95 34.59 34.85
CA LEU A 38 -7.69 34.23 33.46
C LEU A 38 -8.80 33.36 32.88
N ALA A 39 -9.25 32.35 33.62
CA ALA A 39 -10.31 31.45 33.19
C ALA A 39 -11.61 32.21 32.91
N ALA A 40 -11.93 33.21 33.73
CA ALA A 40 -13.11 34.07 33.55
C ALA A 40 -13.08 34.92 32.26
N ARG A 41 -11.92 34.99 31.58
CA ARG A 41 -11.74 35.70 30.30
C ARG A 41 -11.72 34.77 29.10
N LEU A 42 -11.94 33.46 29.28
CA LEU A 42 -12.07 32.52 28.16
C LEU A 42 -13.34 32.82 27.36
N PRO A 43 -13.31 32.63 26.03
CA PRO A 43 -14.50 32.73 25.20
C PRO A 43 -15.45 31.56 25.45
N GLY A 44 -16.74 31.79 25.20
CA GLY A 44 -17.78 30.77 25.27
C GLY A 44 -17.62 29.66 24.22
N GLY A 45 -18.31 28.54 24.43
CA GLY A 45 -18.43 27.46 23.46
C GLY A 45 -17.21 26.52 23.41
N ALA A 46 -16.44 26.41 24.48
CA ALA A 46 -15.31 25.49 24.55
C ALA A 46 -15.78 24.04 24.75
N ASP A 47 -15.17 23.10 24.04
CA ASP A 47 -15.37 21.65 24.23
C ASP A 47 -14.41 21.09 25.30
N ARG A 48 -13.27 21.77 25.45
CA ARG A 48 -12.26 21.49 26.47
C ARG A 48 -11.67 22.78 27.00
N CYS A 49 -11.48 22.83 28.31
CA CYS A 49 -10.72 23.87 28.96
C CYS A 49 -9.71 23.27 29.94
N THR A 50 -8.55 23.93 30.06
CA THR A 50 -7.50 23.57 30.99
C THR A 50 -6.84 24.83 31.51
N GLY A 51 -6.62 24.90 32.82
CA GLY A 51 -6.02 26.03 33.52
C GLY A 51 -4.92 25.55 34.46
N VAL A 52 -3.77 26.21 34.46
CA VAL A 52 -2.58 25.80 35.21
C VAL A 52 -1.96 26.96 36.00
N ARG A 53 -1.44 26.63 37.18
CA ARG A 53 -0.72 27.53 38.09
C ARG A 53 0.79 27.31 37.95
N VAL A 54 1.36 27.78 36.84
CA VAL A 54 2.79 27.56 36.52
C VAL A 54 3.72 28.09 37.61
N GLY A 55 3.38 29.23 38.22
CA GLY A 55 4.18 29.85 39.28
C GLY A 55 4.21 29.05 40.58
N ALA A 56 3.28 28.11 40.79
CA ALA A 56 3.23 27.24 41.96
C ALA A 56 4.15 26.02 41.85
N VAL A 57 4.73 25.76 40.66
CA VAL A 57 5.63 24.63 40.41
C VAL A 57 7.06 25.14 40.21
N PRO A 58 8.03 24.67 41.03
CA PRO A 58 9.45 24.95 40.83
C PRO A 58 9.91 24.58 39.41
N ALA A 59 10.81 25.37 38.84
CA ALA A 59 11.22 25.26 37.44
C ALA A 59 11.70 23.84 37.05
N GLU A 60 12.47 23.22 37.94
CA GLU A 60 13.02 21.88 37.82
C GLU A 60 11.95 20.78 37.71
N ARG A 61 10.75 21.00 38.29
CA ARG A 61 9.65 20.01 38.30
C ARG A 61 8.64 20.19 37.16
N ARG A 62 8.70 21.30 36.42
CA ARG A 62 7.69 21.63 35.40
C ARG A 62 7.64 20.61 34.27
N LEU A 63 8.79 20.11 33.83
CA LEU A 63 8.86 19.07 32.78
C LEU A 63 8.19 17.76 33.23
N GLY A 64 8.33 17.37 34.50
CA GLY A 64 7.62 16.25 35.08
C GLY A 64 6.11 16.49 35.13
N VAL A 65 5.69 17.67 35.62
CA VAL A 65 4.27 18.07 35.67
C VAL A 65 3.63 18.07 34.27
N ARG A 66 4.39 18.47 33.23
CA ARG A 66 3.93 18.47 31.84
C ARG A 66 3.38 17.10 31.40
N ARG A 67 3.93 16.00 31.91
CA ARG A 67 3.51 14.62 31.59
C ARG A 67 2.15 14.27 32.18
N MET A 68 1.88 14.80 33.37
CA MET A 68 0.60 14.63 34.06
C MET A 68 -0.45 15.65 33.62
N SER A 69 -0.08 16.61 32.78
CA SER A 69 -0.95 17.70 32.36
C SER A 69 -1.99 17.24 31.35
N ALA A 70 -3.21 17.77 31.45
CA ALA A 70 -4.24 17.71 30.45
C ALA A 70 -4.04 18.77 29.34
N LEU A 71 -3.00 19.60 29.41
CA LEU A 71 -2.60 20.43 28.27
C LEU A 71 -2.05 19.51 27.16
N GLY A 72 -2.56 19.66 25.93
CA GLY A 72 -2.03 18.93 24.77
C GLY A 72 -0.75 19.58 24.21
N ASN A 73 -0.68 19.81 22.90
CA ASN A 73 0.53 20.34 22.21
C ASN A 73 1.04 21.70 22.74
N THR A 74 0.22 22.44 23.47
CA THR A 74 0.56 23.72 24.10
C THR A 74 1.13 23.59 25.52
N ALA A 75 1.22 22.37 26.07
CA ALA A 75 1.84 22.13 27.38
C ALA A 75 3.29 22.63 27.45
N ALA A 76 4.00 22.64 26.30
CA ALA A 76 5.34 23.21 26.19
C ALA A 76 5.38 24.73 26.45
N VAL A 77 4.28 25.45 26.21
CA VAL A 77 4.18 26.89 26.53
C VAL A 77 4.13 27.08 28.05
N ALA A 78 3.28 26.31 28.73
CA ALA A 78 3.00 26.49 30.15
C ALA A 78 4.10 25.89 31.05
N TRP A 79 4.53 24.67 30.74
CA TRP A 79 5.40 23.86 31.60
C TRP A 79 6.86 23.80 31.15
N GLY A 80 7.29 24.74 30.31
CA GLY A 80 8.72 24.84 29.99
C GLY A 80 9.53 25.26 31.24
N PRO A 81 10.77 24.78 31.36
CA PRO A 81 11.60 25.02 32.55
C PRO A 81 11.79 26.51 32.83
N GLU A 82 11.97 27.31 31.78
CA GLU A 82 12.17 28.76 31.88
C GLU A 82 10.90 29.60 31.65
N ALA A 83 9.73 28.97 31.59
CA ALA A 83 8.48 29.68 31.29
C ALA A 83 8.24 30.81 32.31
N PRO A 84 8.23 32.10 31.88
CA PRO A 84 8.08 33.25 32.77
C PRO A 84 6.61 33.52 33.13
N LEU A 85 5.88 32.45 33.47
CA LEU A 85 4.44 32.42 33.66
C LEU A 85 4.05 32.27 35.13
N ALA A 86 3.05 33.03 35.54
CA ALA A 86 2.38 32.83 36.83
C ALA A 86 1.22 31.84 36.68
N ALA A 87 0.43 31.98 35.62
CA ALA A 87 -0.70 31.11 35.30
C ALA A 87 -0.92 31.06 33.78
N TYR A 88 -1.54 29.99 33.29
CA TYR A 88 -1.94 29.84 31.89
C TYR A 88 -3.29 29.16 31.83
N VAL A 89 -4.15 29.58 30.92
CA VAL A 89 -5.43 28.91 30.65
C VAL A 89 -5.60 28.73 29.16
N GLU A 90 -6.22 27.63 28.76
CA GLU A 90 -6.50 27.28 27.39
C GLU A 90 -7.91 26.72 27.25
N ALA A 91 -8.61 27.18 26.22
CA ALA A 91 -9.83 26.60 25.71
C ALA A 91 -9.59 26.03 24.31
N ARG A 92 -10.27 24.93 23.99
CA ARG A 92 -10.29 24.30 22.68
C ARG A 92 -11.71 24.13 22.19
N GLN A 93 -11.87 24.28 20.89
CA GLN A 93 -13.12 24.01 20.18
C GLN A 93 -12.80 23.15 18.96
N GLU A 94 -13.56 22.07 18.77
CA GLU A 94 -13.43 21.16 17.64
C GLU A 94 -14.44 21.54 16.55
N ASP A 95 -13.94 21.73 15.32
CA ASP A 95 -14.79 21.98 14.15
C ASP A 95 -15.44 20.67 13.70
N ALA A 96 -16.74 20.52 13.98
CA ALA A 96 -17.53 19.35 13.65
C ALA A 96 -17.51 18.98 12.15
N LEU A 97 -17.23 19.92 11.24
CA LEU A 97 -17.21 19.66 9.80
C LEU A 97 -15.88 19.11 9.27
N HIS A 98 -14.75 19.45 9.93
CA HIS A 98 -13.41 19.15 9.41
C HIS A 98 -12.49 18.45 10.42
N GLY A 99 -12.95 18.19 11.66
CA GLY A 99 -12.16 17.59 12.74
C GLY A 99 -10.95 18.44 13.16
N ARG A 100 -10.91 19.72 12.78
CA ARG A 100 -9.80 20.62 13.10
C ARG A 100 -10.03 21.29 14.45
N ARG A 101 -8.95 21.50 15.21
CA ARG A 101 -9.02 22.03 16.58
C ARG A 101 -8.55 23.47 16.67
N SER A 102 -9.46 24.36 17.01
CA SER A 102 -9.15 25.74 17.37
C SER A 102 -8.70 25.84 18.83
N VAL A 103 -7.80 26.78 19.10
CA VAL A 103 -7.17 26.96 20.40
C VAL A 103 -7.23 28.44 20.77
N PHE A 104 -7.62 28.72 22.01
CA PHE A 104 -7.58 30.04 22.63
C PHE A 104 -6.91 29.94 23.99
N GLY A 105 -5.75 30.57 24.16
CA GLY A 105 -4.99 30.59 25.39
C GLY A 105 -4.80 32.00 25.95
N LEU A 106 -4.71 32.12 27.27
CA LEU A 106 -4.28 33.33 27.96
C LEU A 106 -3.18 32.99 28.96
N ALA A 107 -2.09 33.73 28.91
CA ALA A 107 -0.93 33.57 29.77
C ALA A 107 -0.75 34.80 30.67
N ARG A 108 -0.68 34.61 31.98
CA ARG A 108 -0.28 35.65 32.94
C ARG A 108 1.24 35.65 33.03
N VAL A 109 1.86 36.72 32.57
CA VAL A 109 3.31 36.85 32.45
C VAL A 109 3.84 37.89 33.44
N SER A 110 5.11 37.77 33.81
CA SER A 110 5.81 38.82 34.57
C SER A 110 6.16 40.03 33.69
N SER A 111 6.55 39.79 32.44
CA SER A 111 6.77 40.78 31.38
C SER A 111 6.43 40.14 30.03
N VAL A 112 5.77 40.91 29.17
CA VAL A 112 5.42 40.50 27.80
C VAL A 112 6.69 40.25 26.98
N GLU A 113 7.69 41.11 27.12
CA GLU A 113 8.97 41.03 26.40
C GLU A 113 9.73 39.75 26.76
N ARG A 114 9.78 39.42 28.06
CA ARG A 114 10.44 38.19 28.52
C ARG A 114 9.71 36.95 28.02
N PHE A 115 8.37 36.99 27.99
CA PHE A 115 7.59 35.87 27.46
C PHE A 115 7.72 35.72 25.95
N ARG A 116 7.78 36.83 25.20
CA ARG A 116 8.05 36.82 23.76
C ARG A 116 9.40 36.17 23.45
N ALA A 117 10.47 36.59 24.13
CA ALA A 117 11.80 36.00 23.99
C ALA A 117 11.79 34.49 24.29
N TYR A 118 11.06 34.09 25.34
CA TYR A 118 10.86 32.68 25.67
C TYR A 118 10.17 31.91 24.53
N LEU A 119 9.07 32.42 23.97
CA LEU A 119 8.36 31.76 22.87
C LEU A 119 9.21 31.67 21.59
N GLU A 120 9.99 32.72 21.28
CA GLU A 120 10.90 32.75 20.12
C GLU A 120 12.05 31.73 20.26
N ALA A 121 12.50 31.46 21.49
CA ALA A 121 13.49 30.42 21.76
C ALA A 121 12.93 28.99 21.57
N GLN A 122 11.61 28.80 21.68
CA GLN A 122 10.94 27.52 21.47
C GLN A 122 10.73 27.25 19.97
N ARG A 123 11.82 26.86 19.27
CA ARG A 123 11.83 26.59 17.81
C ARG A 123 10.76 25.59 17.34
N GLU A 124 10.32 24.71 18.23
CA GLU A 124 9.29 23.69 17.97
C GLU A 124 7.87 24.26 17.81
N LEU A 125 7.57 25.39 18.44
CA LEU A 125 6.18 25.88 18.56
C LEU A 125 5.72 26.75 17.37
N ARG A 126 6.62 27.16 16.47
CA ARG A 126 6.36 28.00 15.27
C ARG A 126 5.26 29.06 15.51
N ILE A 127 5.41 29.86 16.58
CA ILE A 127 4.44 30.89 16.97
C ILE A 127 4.78 32.19 16.25
N ARG A 128 3.76 32.87 15.69
CA ARG A 128 3.90 34.20 15.11
C ARG A 128 3.46 35.27 16.10
N TRP A 129 4.33 36.24 16.37
CA TRP A 129 3.99 37.38 17.22
C TRP A 129 3.30 38.50 16.42
N THR A 130 2.28 39.13 16.99
CA THR A 130 1.57 40.27 16.40
C THR A 130 1.43 41.41 17.41
N ASP A 131 1.81 42.63 17.01
CA ASP A 131 1.73 43.84 17.85
C ASP A 131 0.39 44.60 17.68
N ALA A 132 -0.37 44.27 16.64
CA ALA A 132 -1.72 44.78 16.46
C ALA A 132 -2.72 43.90 17.20
N VAL A 133 -3.55 44.50 18.05
CA VAL A 133 -4.87 43.94 18.41
C VAL A 133 -5.68 43.98 17.12
N ASP A 134 -5.45 43.03 16.21
CA ASP A 134 -6.23 42.93 14.99
C ASP A 134 -7.67 42.69 15.44
N GLY A 135 -8.45 43.78 15.39
CA GLY A 135 -9.78 43.93 15.98
C GLY A 135 -10.82 43.11 15.25
N CYS A 136 -10.62 41.80 15.14
CA CYS A 136 -11.61 40.90 14.61
C CYS A 136 -12.17 39.96 15.69
N PRO A 137 -13.28 40.38 16.34
CA PRO A 137 -13.98 39.55 17.31
C PRO A 137 -14.93 38.52 16.67
N GLY A 138 -14.96 38.39 15.33
CA GLY A 138 -15.99 37.59 14.63
C GLY A 138 -15.50 36.37 13.84
N PRO A 139 -16.39 35.40 13.55
CA PRO A 139 -16.08 34.13 12.89
C PRO A 139 -15.71 34.25 11.39
N ALA A 140 -15.79 35.45 10.80
CA ALA A 140 -15.60 35.68 9.36
C ALA A 140 -14.16 36.11 8.95
N CYS A 141 -13.20 36.20 9.89
CA CYS A 141 -11.94 36.92 9.63
C CYS A 141 -10.74 36.10 9.15
N CYS A 142 -10.87 34.81 8.84
CA CYS A 142 -9.68 34.06 8.43
C CYS A 142 -10.01 32.76 7.66
N PRO A 143 -10.36 32.84 6.37
CA PRO A 143 -10.61 31.64 5.55
C PRO A 143 -9.31 30.94 5.08
N GLY A 144 -8.14 31.57 5.26
CA GLY A 144 -6.87 31.07 4.72
C GLY A 144 -6.10 30.08 5.61
N PRO A 145 -5.14 29.32 5.04
CA PRO A 145 -4.31 28.37 5.78
C PRO A 145 -3.46 29.02 6.89
N GLU A 146 -3.14 30.31 6.78
CA GLU A 146 -2.43 31.08 7.81
C GLU A 146 -3.22 31.24 9.13
N CYS A 147 -4.53 30.96 9.16
CA CYS A 147 -5.33 30.95 10.38
C CYS A 147 -4.95 29.80 11.33
N TRP A 148 -4.45 28.70 10.77
CA TRP A 148 -4.12 27.49 11.51
C TRP A 148 -2.69 27.51 12.09
N GLN A 149 -1.98 28.63 11.94
CA GLN A 149 -0.71 28.90 12.63
C GLN A 149 -1.00 29.45 14.03
N LEU A 150 -0.18 29.07 15.02
CA LEU A 150 -0.26 29.66 16.37
C LEU A 150 0.19 31.12 16.32
N ARG A 151 -0.60 32.00 16.93
CA ARG A 151 -0.32 33.43 17.04
C ARG A 151 -0.33 33.86 18.49
N ALA A 152 0.50 34.84 18.84
CA ALA A 152 0.52 35.43 20.17
C ALA A 152 0.51 36.96 20.11
N GLU A 153 -0.27 37.59 21.00
CA GLU A 153 -0.43 39.05 21.09
C GLU A 153 -0.55 39.52 22.55
N PRO A 154 -0.05 40.72 22.90
CA PRO A 154 -0.28 41.30 24.22
C PRO A 154 -1.74 41.76 24.35
N VAL A 155 -2.35 41.44 25.49
CA VAL A 155 -3.69 41.94 25.86
C VAL A 155 -3.59 43.11 26.82
N ASP A 156 -2.64 43.03 27.75
CA ASP A 156 -2.27 44.06 28.71
C ASP A 156 -0.80 43.84 29.13
N GLU A 157 -0.26 44.70 30.00
CA GLU A 157 1.16 44.67 30.44
C GLU A 157 1.60 43.31 31.02
N HIS A 158 0.66 42.49 31.47
CA HIS A 158 0.94 41.23 32.15
C HIS A 158 0.13 40.05 31.61
N THR A 159 -0.50 40.20 30.44
CA THR A 159 -1.33 39.14 29.86
C THR A 159 -1.08 39.03 28.36
N VAL A 160 -0.79 37.82 27.90
CA VAL A 160 -0.59 37.49 26.49
C VAL A 160 -1.66 36.50 26.06
N ARG A 161 -2.27 36.73 24.90
CA ARG A 161 -3.23 35.83 24.28
C ARG A 161 -2.54 34.99 23.22
N ILE A 162 -2.88 33.71 23.16
CA ILE A 162 -2.41 32.76 22.14
C ILE A 162 -3.62 32.22 21.39
N ARG A 163 -3.60 32.18 20.06
CA ARG A 163 -4.73 31.71 19.25
C ARG A 163 -4.29 30.82 18.10
N ARG A 164 -5.15 29.88 17.72
CA ARG A 164 -5.06 29.09 16.48
C ARG A 164 -6.47 28.79 15.98
N GLY A 165 -6.70 28.95 14.68
CA GLY A 165 -7.97 28.61 14.05
C GLY A 165 -9.11 29.59 14.35
N PRO A 166 -10.24 29.47 13.64
CA PRO A 166 -11.44 30.27 13.89
C PRO A 166 -12.13 29.84 15.19
N TRP A 167 -12.70 30.78 15.94
CA TRP A 167 -13.48 30.50 17.15
C TRP A 167 -14.94 30.87 16.93
N GLN A 168 -15.85 29.94 17.18
CA GLN A 168 -17.29 30.15 17.06
C GLN A 168 -17.87 30.35 18.46
N ASP A 169 -18.35 31.56 18.75
CA ASP A 169 -19.05 31.81 20.00
C ASP A 169 -20.48 31.24 19.91
N ALA A 170 -20.68 30.05 20.47
CA ALA A 170 -21.94 29.29 20.39
C ALA A 170 -22.73 29.27 21.71
N GLY A 171 -22.39 30.13 22.68
CA GLY A 171 -23.00 30.15 24.02
C GLY A 171 -22.10 29.55 25.10
N LEU A 172 -22.69 29.04 26.18
CA LEU A 172 -21.93 28.48 27.33
C LEU A 172 -21.43 27.06 27.01
N GLY A 173 -20.12 26.85 27.11
CA GLY A 173 -19.44 25.55 27.02
C GLY A 173 -18.79 25.13 28.34
N VAL A 174 -17.73 24.32 28.25
CA VAL A 174 -17.05 23.78 29.45
C VAL A 174 -16.17 24.81 30.18
N GLU A 175 -15.97 25.99 29.58
CA GLU A 175 -15.19 27.08 30.19
C GLU A 175 -15.79 27.55 31.53
N VAL A 176 -17.12 27.55 31.66
CA VAL A 176 -17.81 27.92 32.91
C VAL A 176 -17.39 26.99 34.05
N ARG A 177 -17.33 25.68 33.78
CA ARG A 177 -16.86 24.69 34.77
C ARG A 177 -15.41 24.89 35.13
N CYS A 178 -14.59 25.26 34.16
CA CYS A 178 -13.18 25.55 34.34
C CYS A 178 -12.94 26.73 35.31
N VAL A 179 -13.71 27.82 35.15
CA VAL A 179 -13.70 28.97 36.07
C VAL A 179 -14.06 28.52 37.49
N GLU A 180 -15.10 27.70 37.60
CA GLU A 180 -15.57 27.23 38.89
C GLU A 180 -14.57 26.28 39.58
N LEU A 181 -13.98 25.35 38.82
CA LEU A 181 -12.91 24.48 39.32
C LEU A 181 -11.71 25.31 39.80
N ALA A 182 -11.28 26.30 39.02
CA ALA A 182 -10.17 27.17 39.39
C ALA A 182 -10.43 27.90 40.71
N ARG A 183 -11.65 28.39 40.92
CA ARG A 183 -12.07 29.10 42.15
C ARG A 183 -12.19 28.19 43.36
N ARG A 184 -12.66 26.96 43.14
CA ARG A 184 -12.91 26.00 44.22
C ARG A 184 -11.64 25.32 44.72
N PHE A 185 -10.68 25.09 43.82
CA PHE A 185 -9.42 24.40 44.10
C PHE A 185 -8.23 25.34 43.88
N PRO A 186 -8.04 26.34 44.77
CA PRO A 186 -6.93 27.29 44.67
C PRO A 186 -5.55 26.63 44.79
N GLU A 187 -5.46 25.46 45.42
CA GLU A 187 -4.24 24.68 45.63
C GLU A 187 -3.88 23.74 44.47
N ALA A 188 -4.81 23.44 43.56
CA ALA A 188 -4.53 22.56 42.41
C ALA A 188 -3.52 23.22 41.45
N LEU A 189 -2.49 22.49 41.04
CA LEU A 189 -1.54 22.92 40.02
C LEU A 189 -2.21 23.07 38.65
N GLU A 190 -3.20 22.22 38.39
CA GLU A 190 -3.99 22.23 37.16
C GLU A 190 -5.46 21.91 37.45
N VAL A 191 -6.34 22.55 36.71
CA VAL A 191 -7.77 22.21 36.60
C VAL A 191 -8.13 22.05 35.13
N ALA A 192 -8.95 21.07 34.80
CA ALA A 192 -9.43 20.87 33.44
C ALA A 192 -10.87 20.38 33.43
N SER A 193 -11.60 20.70 32.36
CA SER A 193 -12.90 20.10 32.07
C SER A 193 -13.06 19.90 30.57
N TRP A 194 -13.69 18.80 30.17
CA TRP A 194 -14.02 18.52 28.78
C TRP A 194 -15.23 17.60 28.70
N THR A 195 -15.79 17.50 27.51
CA THR A 195 -16.77 16.46 27.18
C THR A 195 -16.02 15.33 26.44
N ALA A 196 -16.11 14.10 26.94
CA ALA A 196 -15.53 12.91 26.31
C ALA A 196 -16.65 12.09 25.65
N GLY A 197 -16.41 11.50 24.48
CA GLY A 197 -17.42 10.67 23.80
C GLY A 197 -17.17 10.47 22.30
N ASP A 198 -16.59 11.46 21.61
CA ASP A 198 -16.21 11.33 20.21
C ASP A 198 -14.77 10.82 20.09
N GLY A 199 -14.64 9.52 19.75
CA GLY A 199 -13.36 8.92 19.34
C GLY A 199 -12.91 7.71 20.17
N LEU A 200 -13.25 7.61 21.47
CA LEU A 200 -12.90 6.44 22.29
C LEU A 200 -13.59 5.14 21.82
N PHE A 201 -14.71 5.26 21.09
CA PHE A 201 -15.49 4.16 20.54
C PHE A 201 -15.34 3.99 19.02
N SER A 202 -14.40 4.70 18.39
CA SER A 202 -14.20 4.61 16.92
C SER A 202 -13.35 3.41 16.47
N GLY A 203 -12.87 2.60 17.42
CA GLY A 203 -12.19 1.33 17.16
C GLY A 203 -13.15 0.16 16.96
N GLY A 204 -13.73 0.04 15.76
CA GLY A 204 -14.01 -1.23 15.07
C GLY A 204 -14.71 -2.39 15.82
N GLY A 205 -15.57 -2.12 16.80
CA GLY A 205 -16.41 -3.13 17.45
C GLY A 205 -17.89 -2.88 17.19
N ASP A 206 -18.63 -3.93 16.85
CA ASP A 206 -20.02 -3.99 16.37
C ASP A 206 -21.09 -3.55 17.42
N TRP A 207 -20.86 -2.44 18.10
CA TRP A 207 -21.83 -1.80 19.00
C TRP A 207 -22.75 -0.89 18.17
N GLY A 208 -23.75 -1.52 17.56
CA GLY A 208 -24.70 -0.87 16.67
C GLY A 208 -25.49 0.27 17.32
N ALA A 209 -25.69 1.33 16.55
CA ALA A 209 -26.85 2.22 16.57
C ALA A 209 -27.32 2.72 17.97
N GLY A 210 -26.46 3.48 18.66
CA GLY A 210 -26.84 4.34 19.78
C GLY A 210 -25.91 5.55 19.82
N GLY A 211 -26.43 6.77 19.91
CA GLY A 211 -25.66 8.00 19.76
C GLY A 211 -24.44 8.11 20.69
N ALA A 212 -23.45 8.91 20.26
CA ALA A 212 -22.27 9.27 21.04
C ALA A 212 -22.64 9.55 22.50
N LEU A 213 -22.21 8.67 23.41
CA LEU A 213 -22.37 8.85 24.85
C LEU A 213 -21.34 9.91 25.28
N GLY A 214 -21.68 11.18 25.08
CA GLY A 214 -20.93 12.30 25.62
C GLY A 214 -21.07 12.33 27.14
N PHE A 215 -19.96 12.18 27.88
CA PHE A 215 -19.91 12.37 29.32
C PHE A 215 -19.01 13.53 29.71
N ASP A 216 -19.38 14.18 30.81
CA ASP A 216 -18.63 15.29 31.36
C ASP A 216 -17.45 14.79 32.18
N VAL A 217 -16.28 15.37 31.94
CA VAL A 217 -15.06 15.10 32.70
C VAL A 217 -14.57 16.37 33.36
N ALA A 218 -14.14 16.23 34.61
CA ALA A 218 -13.34 17.21 35.32
C ALA A 218 -12.06 16.55 35.84
N ALA A 219 -10.94 17.26 35.73
CA ALA A 219 -9.65 16.78 36.22
C ALA A 219 -8.97 17.85 37.07
N LEU A 220 -8.29 17.40 38.11
CA LEU A 220 -7.45 18.20 38.99
C LEU A 220 -6.06 17.57 39.03
N LEU A 221 -5.02 18.39 39.05
CA LEU A 221 -3.67 17.97 39.40
C LEU A 221 -3.29 18.65 40.70
N GLU A 222 -3.23 17.89 41.77
CA GLU A 222 -3.01 18.37 43.13
C GLU A 222 -1.58 18.06 43.57
N PRO A 223 -0.85 19.02 44.18
CA PRO A 223 0.44 18.72 44.77
C PRO A 223 0.24 17.99 46.11
N HIS A 224 1.12 17.05 46.44
CA HIS A 224 1.25 16.52 47.80
C HIS A 224 2.73 16.35 48.18
N GLY A 225 2.99 16.01 49.44
CA GLY A 225 4.34 16.10 50.03
C GLY A 225 5.45 15.35 49.28
N SER A 226 5.13 14.24 48.60
CA SER A 226 6.10 13.42 47.85
C SER A 226 5.86 13.37 46.35
N GLY A 227 4.87 14.10 45.83
CA GLY A 227 4.47 13.94 44.43
C GLY A 227 3.32 14.83 43.98
N VAL A 228 2.65 14.35 42.93
CA VAL A 228 1.41 14.93 42.41
C VAL A 228 0.35 13.85 42.31
N ARG A 229 -0.89 14.25 42.60
CA ARG A 229 -2.08 13.43 42.41
C ARG A 229 -2.92 14.00 41.29
N ARG A 230 -3.22 13.20 40.28
CA ARG A 230 -4.24 13.52 39.30
C ARG A 230 -5.56 12.88 39.73
N VAL A 231 -6.58 13.70 39.90
CA VAL A 231 -7.95 13.27 40.22
C VAL A 231 -8.82 13.56 39.01
N GLU A 232 -9.46 12.53 38.46
CA GLU A 232 -10.38 12.65 37.34
C GLU A 232 -11.75 12.13 37.73
N GLN A 233 -12.76 12.96 37.50
CA GLN A 233 -14.15 12.64 37.76
C GLN A 233 -14.92 12.60 36.45
N TYR A 234 -15.55 11.47 36.19
CA TYR A 234 -16.35 11.16 35.02
C TYR A 234 -17.81 11.05 35.45
N ARG A 235 -18.68 11.90 34.90
CA ARG A 235 -20.14 11.73 35.08
C ARG A 235 -20.72 10.96 33.93
N LEU A 236 -21.05 9.71 34.22
CA LEU A 236 -21.52 8.74 33.26
C LEU A 236 -23.01 8.95 32.98
N PRO A 237 -23.47 8.70 31.74
CA PRO A 237 -24.89 8.79 31.41
C PRO A 237 -25.71 7.67 32.07
N ASN A 238 -25.07 6.55 32.45
CA ASN A 238 -25.67 5.46 33.20
C ASN A 238 -24.65 4.86 34.19
N ALA A 239 -25.05 4.66 35.45
CA ALA A 239 -24.24 4.04 36.50
C ALA A 239 -23.84 2.60 36.16
N ASP A 240 -24.68 1.86 35.42
CA ASP A 240 -24.41 0.46 35.04
C ASP A 240 -23.22 0.32 34.07
N LEU A 241 -22.78 1.41 33.44
CA LEU A 241 -21.63 1.43 32.52
C LEU A 241 -20.30 1.76 33.22
N ALA A 242 -20.32 2.00 34.54
CA ALA A 242 -19.14 2.46 35.27
C ALA A 242 -17.96 1.48 35.21
N ASP A 243 -18.22 0.18 35.40
CA ASP A 243 -17.17 -0.83 35.39
C ASP A 243 -16.61 -1.07 33.98
N GLU A 244 -17.45 -1.04 32.94
CA GLU A 244 -17.02 -1.18 31.55
C GLU A 244 -16.16 0.01 31.09
N ILE A 245 -16.59 1.23 31.41
CA ILE A 245 -15.83 2.45 31.11
C ILE A 245 -14.53 2.49 31.92
N ALA A 246 -14.54 2.05 33.18
CA ALA A 246 -13.33 1.96 34.00
C ALA A 246 -12.31 0.94 33.47
N LEU A 247 -12.76 -0.15 32.85
CA LEU A 247 -11.91 -1.15 32.19
C LEU A 247 -11.34 -0.62 30.87
N LEU A 248 -12.15 0.05 30.05
CA LEU A 248 -11.71 0.69 28.80
C LEU A 248 -10.70 1.80 29.06
N LEU A 249 -10.94 2.66 30.05
CA LEU A 249 -10.00 3.72 30.44
C LEU A 249 -8.68 3.15 30.96
N GLN A 250 -8.69 1.95 31.55
CA GLN A 250 -7.48 1.26 31.97
C GLN A 250 -6.70 0.73 30.76
N GLN A 251 -7.36 0.06 29.81
CA GLN A 251 -6.71 -0.44 28.59
C GLN A 251 -6.08 0.68 27.74
N VAL A 252 -6.77 1.82 27.63
CA VAL A 252 -6.26 2.99 26.89
C VAL A 252 -4.99 3.56 27.55
N ARG A 253 -4.88 3.50 28.88
CA ARG A 253 -3.71 3.99 29.62
C ARG A 253 -2.55 3.01 29.61
N GLU A 254 -2.84 1.71 29.76
CA GLU A 254 -1.82 0.64 29.68
C GLU A 254 -1.21 0.52 28.28
N GLY A 255 -1.98 0.87 27.23
CA GLY A 255 -1.53 0.78 25.84
C GLY A 255 -0.73 1.99 25.31
N ASN A 256 -0.70 3.14 26.00
CA ASN A 256 -0.15 4.38 25.43
C ASN A 256 0.64 5.30 26.37
N ASP A 257 0.66 5.12 27.70
CA ASP A 257 1.34 6.07 28.61
C ASP A 257 2.28 5.38 29.62
N ASP A 258 3.58 5.71 29.57
CA ASP A 258 4.63 5.28 30.51
C ASP A 258 4.31 5.60 31.99
N ILE A 259 3.40 6.56 32.21
CA ILE A 259 2.93 6.99 33.53
C ILE A 259 2.13 5.88 34.23
N GLY A 260 1.39 5.06 33.47
CA GLY A 260 0.58 3.98 34.04
C GLY A 260 1.40 2.91 34.75
N ALA A 261 2.65 2.71 34.32
CA ALA A 261 3.56 1.70 34.87
C ALA A 261 4.17 2.10 36.22
N ILE A 262 4.21 3.39 36.55
CA ILE A 262 4.90 3.92 37.74
C ILE A 262 3.95 4.62 38.73
N ALA A 263 2.68 4.80 38.36
CA ALA A 263 1.69 5.46 39.19
C ALA A 263 0.92 4.48 40.09
N GLU A 264 0.63 4.91 41.32
CA GLU A 264 -0.36 4.23 42.15
C GLU A 264 -1.75 4.73 41.75
N GLN A 265 -2.63 3.82 41.34
CA GLN A 265 -3.99 4.17 40.91
C GLN A 265 -5.05 3.61 41.85
N SER A 266 -6.02 4.44 42.20
CA SER A 266 -7.23 4.00 42.88
C SER A 266 -8.47 4.48 42.13
N LYS A 267 -9.53 3.68 42.21
CA LYS A 267 -10.80 3.95 41.52
C LYS A 267 -11.93 3.89 42.53
N VAL A 268 -12.86 4.85 42.45
CA VAL A 268 -14.04 4.91 43.30
C VAL A 268 -15.26 5.17 42.42
N VAL A 269 -16.27 4.31 42.52
CA VAL A 269 -17.55 4.47 41.81
C VAL A 269 -18.64 4.86 42.81
N GLN A 270 -19.35 5.95 42.55
CA GLN A 270 -20.46 6.45 43.36
C GLN A 270 -21.63 6.86 42.47
N GLY A 271 -22.58 5.95 42.26
CA GLY A 271 -23.72 6.21 41.38
C GLY A 271 -23.27 6.43 39.93
N ASP A 272 -23.60 7.59 39.37
CA ASP A 272 -23.20 8.01 38.01
C ASP A 272 -21.79 8.64 37.97
N LEU A 273 -21.07 8.71 39.09
CA LEU A 273 -19.74 9.28 39.18
C LEU A 273 -18.67 8.18 39.25
N LEU A 274 -17.75 8.17 38.29
CA LEU A 274 -16.50 7.42 38.36
C LEU A 274 -15.36 8.38 38.68
N GLU A 275 -14.66 8.15 39.79
CA GLU A 275 -13.47 8.90 40.17
C GLU A 275 -12.22 8.02 40.03
N ILE A 276 -11.22 8.52 39.33
CA ILE A 276 -9.90 7.89 39.17
C ILE A 276 -8.87 8.80 39.81
N ARG A 277 -8.08 8.24 40.73
CA ARG A 277 -6.94 8.91 41.34
C ARG A 277 -5.65 8.25 40.89
N THR A 278 -4.70 9.05 40.47
CA THR A 278 -3.38 8.62 40.01
C THR A 278 -2.33 9.40 40.77
N ASP A 279 -1.61 8.73 41.67
CA ASP A 279 -0.55 9.30 42.50
C ASP A 279 0.81 8.96 41.89
N VAL A 280 1.67 9.97 41.68
CA VAL A 280 3.02 9.81 41.11
C VAL A 280 4.02 10.60 41.93
N ARG A 281 5.15 9.98 42.28
CA ARG A 281 6.20 10.65 43.04
C ARG A 281 6.99 11.61 42.17
N TRP A 282 7.60 12.62 42.79
CA TRP A 282 8.43 13.58 42.05
C TRP A 282 9.63 12.91 41.38
N GLU A 283 10.26 11.96 42.08
CA GLU A 283 11.43 11.22 41.58
C GLU A 283 11.09 10.41 40.32
N ASP A 284 9.89 9.81 40.29
CA ASP A 284 9.41 8.99 39.18
C ASP A 284 9.13 9.86 37.93
N LEU A 285 8.58 11.06 38.12
CA LEU A 285 8.39 12.03 37.03
C LEU A 285 9.71 12.57 36.47
N GLU A 286 10.73 12.74 37.31
CA GLU A 286 12.07 13.16 36.90
C GLU A 286 12.77 12.07 36.07
N LEU A 287 12.63 10.80 36.47
CA LEU A 287 13.15 9.66 35.73
C LEU A 287 12.54 9.56 34.32
N LEU A 288 11.21 9.68 34.21
CA LEU A 288 10.52 9.67 32.91
C LEU A 288 10.98 10.81 31.99
N ALA A 289 11.16 12.01 32.55
CA ALA A 289 11.66 13.15 31.77
C ALA A 289 13.09 12.89 31.25
N GLY A 290 13.93 12.22 32.05
CA GLY A 290 15.27 11.80 31.65
C GLY A 290 15.29 10.71 30.57
N ASP A 291 14.39 9.72 30.65
CA ASP A 291 14.27 8.65 29.64
C ASP A 291 13.86 9.18 28.27
N GLU A 292 12.89 10.11 28.21
CA GLU A 292 12.50 10.72 26.95
C GLU A 292 13.63 11.53 26.31
N ALA A 293 14.37 12.29 27.12
CA ALA A 293 15.51 13.06 26.61
C ALA A 293 16.52 12.14 25.93
N ARG A 294 16.84 11.00 26.58
CA ARG A 294 17.69 9.95 26.01
C ARG A 294 17.09 9.31 24.75
N ALA A 295 15.80 9.00 24.75
CA ALA A 295 15.13 8.40 23.60
C ALA A 295 15.13 9.33 22.38
N ARG A 296 14.85 10.63 22.57
CA ARG A 296 14.91 11.63 21.50
C ARG A 296 16.32 11.81 20.97
N GLU A 297 17.32 11.82 21.85
CA GLU A 297 18.72 11.87 21.46
C GLU A 297 19.12 10.63 20.65
N ALA A 298 18.71 9.43 21.08
CA ALA A 298 18.97 8.19 20.36
C ALA A 298 18.32 8.19 18.96
N VAL A 299 17.06 8.60 18.83
CA VAL A 299 16.37 8.72 17.54
C VAL A 299 17.05 9.76 16.64
N ALA A 300 17.49 10.89 17.20
CA ALA A 300 18.20 11.92 16.45
C ALA A 300 19.58 11.44 15.97
N LEU A 301 20.29 10.65 16.78
CA LEU A 301 21.57 10.04 16.44
C LEU A 301 21.40 8.98 15.34
N GLU A 302 20.40 8.12 15.44
CA GLU A 302 20.09 7.11 14.43
C GLU A 302 19.71 7.77 13.10
N ALA A 303 18.82 8.78 13.14
CA ALA A 303 18.45 9.56 11.96
C ALA A 303 19.61 10.37 11.36
N ALA A 304 20.66 10.65 12.12
CA ALA A 304 21.89 11.27 11.61
C ALA A 304 22.82 10.23 10.97
N ALA A 305 22.93 9.03 11.55
CA ALA A 305 23.75 7.94 11.03
C ALA A 305 23.21 7.38 9.70
N SER A 306 21.90 7.39 9.48
CA SER A 306 21.27 6.91 8.24
C SER A 306 21.28 7.94 7.10
N ARG A 307 21.98 9.07 7.23
CA ARG A 307 22.06 10.06 6.15
C ARG A 307 23.21 9.75 5.20
N PRO A 308 22.99 9.83 3.87
CA PRO A 308 24.08 9.75 2.92
C PRO A 308 25.12 10.85 3.17
N LEU A 309 26.40 10.50 3.08
CA LEU A 309 27.51 11.44 3.17
C LEU A 309 27.61 12.27 1.89
N PRO A 310 28.06 13.54 1.96
CA PRO A 310 28.38 14.34 0.77
C PRO A 310 29.27 13.57 -0.20
N VAL A 311 29.02 13.70 -1.51
CA VAL A 311 29.68 12.90 -2.56
C VAL A 311 31.21 13.07 -2.58
N ASP A 312 31.70 14.22 -2.12
CA ASP A 312 33.11 14.57 -1.97
C ASP A 312 33.78 14.00 -0.70
N GLU A 313 32.99 13.59 0.30
CA GLU A 313 33.47 12.99 1.55
C GLU A 313 33.52 11.45 1.50
N ILE A 314 33.04 10.83 0.42
CA ILE A 314 33.05 9.38 0.26
C ILE A 314 34.46 8.91 -0.11
N ASP A 315 35.01 7.98 0.68
CA ASP A 315 36.23 7.26 0.31
C ASP A 315 35.92 6.17 -0.71
N TYR A 316 36.09 6.51 -1.99
CA TYR A 316 35.87 5.60 -3.10
C TYR A 316 36.89 4.46 -3.23
N LEU A 317 37.93 4.41 -2.39
CA LEU A 317 38.80 3.24 -2.30
C LEU A 317 38.23 2.17 -1.36
N ASN A 318 37.29 2.55 -0.48
CA ASN A 318 36.63 1.65 0.44
C ASN A 318 35.33 1.10 -0.17
N LEU A 319 35.38 -0.12 -0.70
CA LEU A 319 34.24 -0.76 -1.34
C LEU A 319 33.01 -0.88 -0.41
N ALA A 320 33.21 -1.17 0.88
CA ALA A 320 32.10 -1.32 1.82
C ALA A 320 31.35 0.00 2.01
N MET A 321 32.09 1.10 2.15
CA MET A 321 31.53 2.45 2.24
C MET A 321 30.77 2.82 0.96
N VAL A 322 31.34 2.58 -0.22
CA VAL A 322 30.64 2.87 -1.48
C VAL A 322 29.34 2.08 -1.58
N ARG A 323 29.32 0.79 -1.20
CA ARG A 323 28.10 -0.04 -1.21
C ARG A 323 27.03 0.49 -0.26
N GLU A 324 27.42 0.86 0.95
CA GLU A 324 26.52 1.48 1.94
C GLU A 324 25.93 2.79 1.41
N GLN A 325 26.78 3.67 0.84
CA GLN A 325 26.32 4.93 0.27
C GLN A 325 25.40 4.72 -0.93
N VAL A 326 25.62 3.70 -1.76
CA VAL A 326 24.69 3.33 -2.84
C VAL A 326 23.34 2.86 -2.28
N SER A 327 23.32 2.04 -1.21
CA SER A 327 22.08 1.58 -0.57
C SER A 327 21.27 2.75 -0.01
N LEU A 328 21.88 3.57 0.86
CA LEU A 328 21.24 4.71 1.51
C LEU A 328 20.65 5.70 0.49
N ARG A 329 21.35 5.91 -0.62
CA ARG A 329 20.91 6.82 -1.69
C ARG A 329 19.81 6.22 -2.56
N SER A 330 19.82 4.91 -2.78
CA SER A 330 18.76 4.23 -3.52
C SER A 330 17.46 4.21 -2.72
N GLU A 331 17.55 3.96 -1.41
CA GLU A 331 16.41 4.07 -0.48
C GLU A 331 15.86 5.49 -0.46
N SER A 332 16.73 6.49 -0.28
CA SER A 332 16.31 7.89 -0.29
C SER A 332 15.65 8.31 -1.61
N LEU A 333 16.16 7.79 -2.74
CA LEU A 333 15.60 8.05 -4.08
C LEU A 333 14.20 7.46 -4.24
N ALA A 334 13.89 6.33 -3.61
CA ALA A 334 12.55 5.73 -3.65
C ALA A 334 11.50 6.67 -3.02
N ASP A 335 11.87 7.36 -1.94
CA ASP A 335 10.98 8.27 -1.20
C ASP A 335 10.94 9.71 -1.76
N ALA A 336 11.90 10.07 -2.61
CA ALA A 336 12.04 11.44 -3.11
C ALA A 336 11.11 11.77 -4.29
N SER A 337 10.57 12.99 -4.27
CA SER A 337 9.72 13.54 -5.34
C SER A 337 10.21 14.89 -5.84
N GLY A 338 9.81 15.25 -7.07
CA GLY A 338 10.05 16.59 -7.64
C GLY A 338 11.54 16.99 -7.72
N PRO A 339 11.92 18.20 -7.26
CA PRO A 339 13.30 18.67 -7.31
C PRO A 339 14.30 17.82 -6.50
N GLN A 340 13.86 17.26 -5.36
CA GLN A 340 14.71 16.43 -4.51
C GLN A 340 15.11 15.14 -5.23
N ARG A 341 14.17 14.51 -5.94
CA ARG A 341 14.44 13.32 -6.75
C ARG A 341 15.55 13.59 -7.77
N ARG A 342 15.50 14.73 -8.47
CA ARG A 342 16.52 15.10 -9.46
C ARG A 342 17.91 15.26 -8.84
N ALA A 343 18.01 15.89 -7.67
CA ALA A 343 19.28 16.02 -6.97
C ALA A 343 19.85 14.65 -6.55
N GLN A 344 19.00 13.77 -6.02
CA GLN A 344 19.43 12.44 -5.59
C GLN A 344 19.82 11.53 -6.76
N VAL A 345 19.10 11.60 -7.90
CA VAL A 345 19.51 10.91 -9.14
C VAL A 345 20.90 11.37 -9.58
N ALA A 346 21.17 12.67 -9.55
CA ALA A 346 22.47 13.21 -9.94
C ALA A 346 23.58 12.76 -8.99
N GLU A 347 23.35 12.77 -7.67
CA GLU A 347 24.32 12.30 -6.67
C GLU A 347 24.57 10.80 -6.80
N LEU A 348 23.52 9.99 -6.91
CA LEU A 348 23.63 8.54 -7.06
C LEU A 348 24.40 8.17 -8.34
N ARG A 349 24.17 8.89 -9.45
CA ARG A 349 24.96 8.73 -10.69
C ARG A 349 26.45 8.89 -10.41
N VAL A 350 26.86 9.96 -9.73
CA VAL A 350 28.29 10.23 -9.44
C VAL A 350 28.89 9.15 -8.55
N VAL A 351 28.14 8.69 -7.54
CA VAL A 351 28.62 7.61 -6.66
C VAL A 351 28.81 6.31 -7.42
N LEU A 352 27.87 5.94 -8.29
CA LEU A 352 27.95 4.73 -9.10
C LEU A 352 29.05 4.79 -10.16
N GLU A 353 29.21 5.92 -10.87
CA GLU A 353 30.27 6.11 -11.86
C GLU A 353 31.65 6.01 -11.21
N ARG A 354 31.90 6.77 -10.14
CA ARG A 354 33.18 6.73 -9.41
C ARG A 354 33.42 5.38 -8.74
N GLY A 355 32.38 4.76 -8.20
CA GLY A 355 32.45 3.41 -7.63
C GLY A 355 32.86 2.37 -8.67
N ALA A 356 32.27 2.42 -9.87
CA ALA A 356 32.62 1.53 -10.98
C ALA A 356 34.05 1.77 -11.50
N GLU A 357 34.52 3.02 -11.55
CA GLU A 357 35.90 3.36 -11.92
C GLU A 357 36.94 2.83 -10.92
N LYS A 358 36.67 2.97 -9.61
CA LYS A 358 37.60 2.52 -8.56
C LYS A 358 37.53 1.03 -8.29
N HIS A 359 36.40 0.39 -8.58
CA HIS A 359 36.18 -1.04 -8.35
C HIS A 359 35.74 -1.76 -9.64
N PRO A 360 36.63 -1.87 -10.65
CA PRO A 360 36.27 -2.39 -11.97
C PRO A 360 35.90 -3.89 -12.02
N GLY A 361 36.06 -4.64 -10.93
CA GLY A 361 35.57 -6.03 -10.82
C GLY A 361 34.18 -6.16 -10.18
N HIS A 362 33.54 -5.05 -9.80
CA HIS A 362 32.27 -5.05 -9.08
C HIS A 362 31.12 -4.60 -10.00
N ASP A 363 30.75 -5.48 -10.92
CA ASP A 363 29.73 -5.31 -11.97
C ASP A 363 28.40 -4.70 -11.47
N ALA A 364 27.99 -4.97 -10.23
CA ALA A 364 26.74 -4.47 -9.66
C ALA A 364 26.62 -2.94 -9.63
N PHE A 365 27.74 -2.18 -9.56
CA PHE A 365 27.69 -0.72 -9.67
C PHE A 365 27.27 -0.28 -11.07
N VAL A 366 27.79 -0.96 -12.10
CA VAL A 366 27.42 -0.68 -13.48
C VAL A 366 25.99 -1.14 -13.76
N GLU A 367 25.56 -2.28 -13.20
CA GLU A 367 24.16 -2.72 -13.30
C GLU A 367 23.18 -1.68 -12.72
N ALA A 368 23.42 -1.19 -11.50
CA ALA A 368 22.61 -0.15 -10.89
C ALA A 368 22.66 1.17 -11.70
N LEU A 369 23.84 1.52 -12.25
CA LEU A 369 24.00 2.69 -13.10
C LEU A 369 23.22 2.58 -14.40
N LEU A 370 23.13 1.39 -15.00
CA LEU A 370 22.33 1.16 -16.20
C LEU A 370 20.84 1.41 -15.96
N GLU A 371 20.30 0.90 -14.86
CA GLU A 371 18.89 1.15 -14.51
C GLU A 371 18.63 2.64 -14.31
N LEU A 372 19.55 3.35 -13.64
CA LEU A 372 19.46 4.81 -13.47
C LEU A 372 19.55 5.57 -14.81
N LEU A 373 20.47 5.17 -15.69
CA LEU A 373 20.69 5.79 -16.99
C LEU A 373 19.52 5.57 -17.96
N LEU A 374 18.98 4.36 -18.03
CA LEU A 374 17.89 4.01 -18.94
C LEU A 374 16.52 4.46 -18.41
N GLY A 375 16.32 4.46 -17.10
CA GLY A 375 15.07 4.84 -16.44
C GLY A 375 14.95 6.33 -16.15
N GLU A 376 15.73 6.81 -15.19
CA GLU A 376 15.58 8.16 -14.62
C GLU A 376 16.24 9.24 -15.48
N LEU A 377 17.47 8.99 -15.95
CA LEU A 377 18.27 9.98 -16.68
C LEU A 377 17.99 10.01 -18.19
N ARG A 378 17.47 8.91 -18.73
CA ARG A 378 17.23 8.71 -20.17
C ARG A 378 18.47 9.01 -21.03
N ASP A 379 19.61 8.51 -20.59
CA ASP A 379 20.93 8.66 -21.22
C ASP A 379 21.44 7.29 -21.72
N PRO A 380 20.87 6.78 -22.83
CA PRO A 380 21.20 5.45 -23.32
C PRO A 380 22.61 5.35 -23.92
N GLU A 381 23.18 6.45 -24.40
CA GLU A 381 24.56 6.47 -24.94
C GLU A 381 25.59 6.22 -23.83
N ALA A 382 25.42 6.85 -22.66
CA ALA A 382 26.26 6.54 -21.50
C ALA A 382 26.08 5.09 -21.03
N ALA A 383 24.87 4.56 -21.09
CA ALA A 383 24.60 3.15 -20.75
C ALA A 383 25.35 2.19 -21.68
N VAL A 384 25.36 2.47 -23.00
CA VAL A 384 26.13 1.70 -23.98
C VAL A 384 27.63 1.73 -23.63
N ARG A 385 28.21 2.92 -23.43
CA ARG A 385 29.63 3.06 -23.08
C ARG A 385 30.01 2.20 -21.88
N TRP A 386 29.23 2.27 -20.80
CA TRP A 386 29.48 1.49 -19.59
C TRP A 386 29.38 -0.03 -19.83
N THR A 387 28.39 -0.50 -20.60
CA THR A 387 28.30 -1.92 -20.96
C THR A 387 29.48 -2.40 -21.82
N GLU A 388 29.96 -1.57 -22.74
CA GLU A 388 31.12 -1.89 -23.58
C GLU A 388 32.41 -1.96 -22.75
N GLU A 389 32.59 -1.04 -21.80
CA GLU A 389 33.73 -1.08 -20.87
C GLU A 389 33.74 -2.34 -20.00
N VAL A 390 32.57 -2.81 -19.53
CA VAL A 390 32.48 -4.07 -18.80
C VAL A 390 32.81 -5.25 -19.72
N LEU A 391 32.22 -5.32 -20.91
CA LEU A 391 32.48 -6.38 -21.90
C LEU A 391 33.95 -6.45 -22.33
N ALA A 392 34.63 -5.31 -22.45
CA ALA A 392 36.05 -5.22 -22.79
C ALA A 392 36.96 -5.78 -21.68
N ARG A 393 36.55 -5.67 -20.41
CA ARG A 393 37.27 -6.23 -19.25
C ARG A 393 37.11 -7.75 -19.11
N GLY A 394 36.08 -8.33 -19.73
CA GLY A 394 35.76 -9.75 -19.64
C GLY A 394 35.00 -10.07 -18.35
N PRO A 395 33.69 -9.76 -18.29
CA PRO A 395 32.88 -10.00 -17.08
C PRO A 395 32.64 -11.49 -16.88
N HIS A 396 32.22 -11.85 -15.66
CA HIS A 396 31.95 -13.25 -15.32
C HIS A 396 30.83 -13.85 -16.19
N ASP A 397 29.75 -13.09 -16.43
CA ASP A 397 28.67 -13.47 -17.34
C ASP A 397 28.66 -12.58 -18.59
N ARG A 398 29.50 -12.93 -19.57
CA ARG A 398 29.57 -12.22 -20.85
C ARG A 398 28.22 -12.17 -21.57
N ARG A 399 27.40 -13.22 -21.50
CA ARG A 399 26.12 -13.27 -22.22
C ARG A 399 25.11 -12.30 -21.63
N ALA A 400 24.98 -12.24 -20.31
CA ALA A 400 24.11 -11.27 -19.64
C ALA A 400 24.52 -9.83 -19.99
N TRP A 401 25.82 -9.52 -20.00
CA TRP A 401 26.31 -8.19 -20.38
C TRP A 401 26.09 -7.85 -21.85
N GLN A 402 26.17 -8.83 -22.77
CA GLN A 402 25.79 -8.63 -24.18
C GLN A 402 24.32 -8.26 -24.32
N VAL A 403 23.41 -8.93 -23.58
CA VAL A 403 21.98 -8.59 -23.54
C VAL A 403 21.78 -7.15 -23.03
N ARG A 404 22.45 -6.75 -21.94
CA ARG A 404 22.37 -5.38 -21.40
C ARG A 404 22.87 -4.32 -22.37
N ARG A 405 23.96 -4.60 -23.09
CA ARG A 405 24.45 -3.72 -24.17
C ARG A 405 23.38 -3.54 -25.24
N ARG A 406 22.74 -4.62 -25.68
CA ARG A 406 21.67 -4.55 -26.68
C ARG A 406 20.42 -3.83 -26.16
N ARG A 407 20.06 -3.98 -24.88
CA ARG A 407 19.01 -3.17 -24.22
C ARG A 407 19.33 -1.68 -24.27
N ALA A 408 20.57 -1.29 -23.99
CA ALA A 408 21.00 0.10 -24.08
C ALA A 408 20.95 0.62 -25.53
N LEU A 409 21.49 -0.15 -26.49
CA LEU A 409 21.47 0.19 -27.92
C LEU A 409 20.05 0.27 -28.49
N ALA A 410 19.12 -0.55 -28.01
CA ALA A 410 17.72 -0.50 -28.38
C ALA A 410 17.08 0.86 -28.07
N ARG A 411 17.57 1.56 -27.03
CA ARG A 411 17.15 2.94 -26.69
C ARG A 411 17.86 4.02 -27.49
N VAL A 412 19.02 3.71 -28.07
CA VAL A 412 19.75 4.61 -28.99
C VAL A 412 19.14 4.58 -30.38
N GLY A 413 18.94 3.38 -30.95
CA GLY A 413 18.34 3.24 -32.28
C GLY A 413 18.51 1.86 -32.92
N VAL A 414 17.79 1.65 -34.02
CA VAL A 414 17.72 0.36 -34.74
C VAL A 414 19.07 -0.09 -35.30
N ASP A 415 19.89 0.83 -35.81
CA ASP A 415 21.15 0.49 -36.47
C ASP A 415 22.19 -0.06 -35.48
N GLY A 416 22.34 0.59 -34.33
CA GLY A 416 23.24 0.13 -33.26
C GLY A 416 22.81 -1.23 -32.71
N LEU A 417 21.51 -1.43 -32.52
CA LEU A 417 20.98 -2.73 -32.10
C LEU A 417 21.25 -3.82 -33.17
N ALA A 418 21.04 -3.51 -34.45
CA ALA A 418 21.28 -4.45 -35.54
C ALA A 418 22.75 -4.92 -35.60
N GLU A 419 23.69 -3.99 -35.44
CA GLU A 419 25.12 -4.34 -35.39
C GLU A 419 25.46 -5.21 -34.18
N ALA A 420 24.92 -4.91 -33.00
CA ALA A 420 25.18 -5.70 -31.81
C ALA A 420 24.57 -7.11 -31.88
N LEU A 421 23.38 -7.28 -32.48
CA LEU A 421 22.78 -8.60 -32.72
C LEU A 421 23.66 -9.48 -33.63
N GLU A 422 24.29 -8.90 -34.66
CA GLU A 422 25.27 -9.62 -35.51
C GLU A 422 26.55 -9.94 -34.73
N GLN A 423 27.14 -8.94 -34.07
CA GLN A 423 28.42 -9.10 -33.34
C GLN A 423 28.33 -10.13 -32.22
N ASP A 424 27.18 -10.21 -31.55
CA ASP A 424 26.94 -11.18 -30.47
C ASP A 424 26.54 -12.57 -30.99
N GLY A 425 26.46 -12.75 -32.31
CA GLY A 425 26.10 -14.03 -32.94
C GLY A 425 24.65 -14.43 -32.72
N VAL A 426 23.77 -13.46 -32.44
CA VAL A 426 22.33 -13.69 -32.25
C VAL A 426 21.66 -13.93 -33.60
N VAL A 427 22.07 -13.20 -34.63
CA VAL A 427 21.56 -13.29 -36.01
C VAL A 427 22.68 -13.16 -37.03
N ASP A 428 22.47 -13.72 -38.22
CA ASP A 428 23.38 -13.51 -39.35
C ASP A 428 23.25 -12.08 -39.91
N ARG A 429 24.34 -11.58 -40.50
CA ARG A 429 24.41 -10.24 -41.11
C ARG A 429 23.22 -9.87 -42.02
N PRO A 430 22.69 -10.75 -42.90
CA PRO A 430 21.56 -10.40 -43.75
C PRO A 430 20.24 -10.16 -42.98
N ALA A 431 20.09 -10.76 -41.80
CA ALA A 431 18.87 -10.71 -41.01
C ALA A 431 18.88 -9.57 -39.96
N ARG A 432 20.04 -8.98 -39.67
CA ARG A 432 20.25 -8.06 -38.54
C ARG A 432 19.32 -6.85 -38.50
N ALA A 433 19.12 -6.19 -39.63
CA ALA A 433 18.29 -4.98 -39.71
C ALA A 433 16.81 -5.30 -39.47
N ARG A 434 16.34 -6.42 -40.05
CA ARG A 434 14.98 -6.93 -39.82
C ARG A 434 14.79 -7.31 -38.36
N ALA A 435 15.71 -8.09 -37.79
CA ALA A 435 15.64 -8.53 -36.41
C ALA A 435 15.57 -7.35 -35.42
N ALA A 436 16.43 -6.34 -35.59
CA ALA A 436 16.41 -5.15 -34.74
C ALA A 436 15.08 -4.39 -34.84
N ALA A 437 14.55 -4.19 -36.05
CA ALA A 437 13.27 -3.51 -36.25
C ALA A 437 12.09 -4.27 -35.61
N GLU A 438 12.07 -5.59 -35.74
CA GLU A 438 11.01 -6.44 -35.19
C GLU A 438 11.07 -6.52 -33.64
N VAL A 439 12.27 -6.65 -33.07
CA VAL A 439 12.47 -6.63 -31.61
C VAL A 439 12.05 -5.28 -31.02
N LEU A 440 12.42 -4.16 -31.66
CA LEU A 440 12.01 -2.82 -31.22
C LEU A 440 10.51 -2.59 -31.33
N ALA A 441 9.88 -3.09 -32.40
CA ALA A 441 8.43 -3.03 -32.55
C ALA A 441 7.72 -3.83 -31.45
N GLY A 442 8.28 -4.98 -31.05
CA GLY A 442 7.76 -5.80 -29.95
C GLY A 442 8.01 -5.19 -28.56
N ALA A 443 9.12 -4.47 -28.37
CA ALA A 443 9.51 -3.81 -27.12
C ALA A 443 8.78 -2.48 -26.86
N GLY A 444 7.50 -2.39 -27.21
CA GLY A 444 6.67 -1.20 -27.07
C GLY A 444 6.57 -0.65 -25.63
N PRO A 445 5.77 0.42 -25.39
CA PRO A 445 5.70 1.05 -24.07
C PRO A 445 5.37 0.06 -22.95
N GLY A 446 6.25 -0.03 -21.95
CA GLY A 446 6.07 -0.90 -20.77
C GLY A 446 6.53 -2.35 -20.94
N VAL A 447 7.15 -2.69 -22.07
CA VAL A 447 7.74 -4.02 -22.31
C VAL A 447 9.26 -3.96 -22.15
N ASP A 448 9.80 -4.87 -21.35
CA ASP A 448 11.24 -5.03 -21.20
C ASP A 448 11.88 -5.60 -22.47
N TYR A 449 13.02 -5.03 -22.85
CA TYR A 449 13.74 -5.39 -24.08
C TYR A 449 14.10 -6.88 -24.12
N GLU A 450 14.58 -7.41 -23.00
CA GLU A 450 15.04 -8.79 -22.86
C GLU A 450 13.92 -9.78 -23.15
N VAL A 451 12.69 -9.41 -22.79
CA VAL A 451 11.52 -10.25 -23.02
C VAL A 451 11.13 -10.20 -24.50
N ALA A 452 11.17 -9.02 -25.13
CA ALA A 452 10.91 -8.88 -26.57
C ALA A 452 11.96 -9.62 -27.43
N GLU A 453 13.25 -9.49 -27.10
CA GLU A 453 14.33 -10.22 -27.77
C GLU A 453 14.15 -11.74 -27.60
N GLY A 454 13.89 -12.20 -26.37
CA GLY A 454 13.64 -13.62 -26.09
C GLY A 454 12.47 -14.19 -26.88
N ALA A 455 11.35 -13.46 -26.94
CA ALA A 455 10.17 -13.86 -27.71
C ALA A 455 10.45 -13.90 -29.23
N TRP A 456 11.19 -12.93 -29.75
CA TRP A 456 11.60 -12.92 -31.15
C TRP A 456 12.50 -14.12 -31.48
N LEU A 457 13.50 -14.41 -30.65
CA LEU A 457 14.39 -15.55 -30.82
C LEU A 457 13.64 -16.88 -30.77
N ALA A 458 12.70 -17.02 -29.82
CA ALA A 458 11.86 -18.20 -29.72
C ALA A 458 11.00 -18.36 -30.98
N SER A 459 10.39 -17.28 -31.46
CA SER A 459 9.58 -17.26 -32.67
C SER A 459 10.35 -17.71 -33.92
N GLU A 460 11.58 -17.22 -34.09
CA GLU A 460 12.45 -17.61 -35.21
C GLU A 460 12.88 -19.08 -35.11
N ALA A 461 13.14 -19.57 -33.90
CA ALA A 461 13.42 -20.99 -33.69
C ALA A 461 12.22 -21.87 -34.06
N LEU A 462 11.01 -21.49 -33.60
CA LEU A 462 9.76 -22.18 -33.93
C LEU A 462 9.46 -22.21 -35.43
N ALA A 463 9.68 -21.10 -36.13
CA ALA A 463 9.48 -21.02 -37.57
C ALA A 463 10.37 -22.02 -38.33
N ARG A 464 11.59 -22.26 -37.84
CA ARG A 464 12.55 -23.22 -38.41
C ARG A 464 12.25 -24.67 -38.04
N THR A 465 11.73 -24.93 -36.84
CA THR A 465 11.44 -26.30 -36.35
C THR A 465 10.04 -26.79 -36.72
N ALA A 466 9.17 -25.91 -37.23
CA ALA A 466 7.80 -26.26 -37.58
C ALA A 466 7.73 -27.46 -38.56
N PRO A 467 7.02 -28.55 -38.20
CA PRO A 467 6.94 -29.72 -39.05
C PRO A 467 6.17 -29.45 -40.34
N ARG A 468 6.40 -30.29 -41.35
CA ARG A 468 5.62 -30.24 -42.60
C ARG A 468 4.14 -30.51 -42.30
N LEU A 469 3.29 -29.61 -42.78
CA LEU A 469 1.84 -29.67 -42.58
C LEU A 469 1.16 -30.67 -43.53
N ALA A 470 0.25 -31.49 -43.01
CA ALA A 470 -0.63 -32.37 -43.79
C ALA A 470 -2.05 -31.80 -43.83
N ARG A 471 -2.88 -32.24 -44.80
CA ARG A 471 -4.30 -31.84 -44.82
C ARG A 471 -4.98 -32.31 -43.54
N ALA A 472 -5.75 -31.43 -42.92
CA ALA A 472 -6.50 -31.71 -41.71
C ALA A 472 -7.87 -31.05 -41.79
N ARG A 473 -8.83 -31.56 -41.02
CA ARG A 473 -10.13 -30.95 -40.81
C ARG A 473 -10.42 -30.97 -39.33
N GLY A 474 -11.00 -29.91 -38.80
CA GLY A 474 -11.31 -29.79 -37.39
C GLY A 474 -11.50 -28.34 -36.99
N ARG A 475 -12.00 -28.13 -35.78
CA ARG A 475 -12.21 -26.81 -35.18
C ARG A 475 -11.58 -26.83 -33.80
N LEU A 476 -10.64 -25.92 -33.55
CA LEU A 476 -9.90 -25.84 -32.28
C LEU A 476 -10.00 -24.44 -31.69
N ARG A 477 -10.11 -24.35 -30.36
CA ARG A 477 -9.94 -23.08 -29.65
C ARG A 477 -8.46 -22.85 -29.35
N LEU A 478 -7.98 -21.62 -29.52
CA LEU A 478 -6.57 -21.29 -29.33
C LEU A 478 -6.10 -21.50 -27.88
N GLU A 479 -6.95 -21.17 -26.91
CA GLU A 479 -6.72 -21.41 -25.48
C GLU A 479 -6.56 -22.91 -25.13
N SER A 480 -7.13 -23.80 -25.94
CA SER A 480 -7.05 -25.26 -25.74
C SER A 480 -5.85 -25.92 -26.41
N LEU A 481 -5.00 -25.14 -27.12
CA LEU A 481 -3.85 -25.69 -27.83
C LEU A 481 -2.80 -26.30 -26.90
N LEU A 482 -2.65 -25.75 -25.69
CA LEU A 482 -1.78 -26.32 -24.68
C LEU A 482 -2.22 -27.74 -24.31
N GLU A 483 -3.51 -27.92 -24.03
CA GLU A 483 -4.04 -29.24 -23.68
C GLU A 483 -3.95 -30.22 -24.85
N ALA A 484 -4.18 -29.75 -26.09
CA ALA A 484 -3.95 -30.56 -27.27
C ALA A 484 -2.49 -31.02 -27.37
N LEU A 485 -1.53 -30.11 -27.22
CA LEU A 485 -0.11 -30.43 -27.31
C LEU A 485 0.35 -31.34 -26.17
N LEU A 486 -0.09 -31.10 -24.92
CA LEU A 486 0.20 -31.97 -23.78
C LEU A 486 -0.41 -33.37 -23.95
N THR A 487 -1.61 -33.47 -24.54
CA THR A 487 -2.23 -34.77 -24.86
C THR A 487 -1.40 -35.55 -25.88
N LEU A 488 -0.86 -34.86 -26.89
CA LEU A 488 -0.03 -35.47 -27.93
C LEU A 488 1.35 -35.87 -27.40
N ALA A 489 1.94 -35.03 -26.55
CA ALA A 489 3.27 -35.23 -25.98
C ALA A 489 3.33 -36.34 -24.92
N ASP A 490 2.19 -36.70 -24.30
CA ASP A 490 2.12 -37.64 -23.16
C ASP A 490 3.07 -37.27 -22.00
N GLY A 491 3.51 -36.01 -21.96
CA GLY A 491 4.43 -35.47 -20.97
C GLY A 491 3.64 -35.02 -19.76
N ALA A 492 3.64 -35.82 -18.70
CA ALA A 492 2.81 -35.59 -17.52
C ALA A 492 3.60 -35.23 -16.24
N GLU A 493 4.93 -35.14 -16.26
CA GLU A 493 5.68 -35.26 -15.00
C GLU A 493 6.49 -34.04 -14.54
N HIS A 494 6.69 -33.00 -15.36
CA HIS A 494 7.62 -31.92 -14.98
C HIS A 494 7.21 -30.56 -15.57
N GLY A 495 7.65 -29.48 -14.92
CA GLY A 495 7.55 -28.13 -15.47
C GLY A 495 8.16 -28.02 -16.87
N ARG A 496 7.43 -27.35 -17.76
CA ARG A 496 7.79 -27.12 -19.17
C ARG A 496 7.69 -25.66 -19.52
N SER A 497 8.49 -25.25 -20.49
CA SER A 497 8.34 -23.96 -21.17
C SER A 497 7.55 -24.16 -22.46
N VAL A 498 6.43 -23.44 -22.55
CA VAL A 498 5.53 -23.37 -23.70
C VAL A 498 5.95 -22.16 -24.52
N HIS A 499 6.11 -22.33 -25.84
CA HIS A 499 6.46 -21.25 -26.76
C HIS A 499 5.48 -21.24 -27.91
N VAL A 500 4.91 -20.08 -28.21
CA VAL A 500 3.93 -19.91 -29.28
C VAL A 500 4.42 -18.92 -30.32
N ARG A 501 4.12 -19.19 -31.60
CA ARG A 501 4.17 -18.25 -32.72
C ARG A 501 2.85 -18.34 -33.48
N VAL A 502 2.17 -17.23 -33.63
CA VAL A 502 0.94 -17.07 -34.41
C VAL A 502 1.21 -16.10 -35.54
N GLU A 503 0.89 -16.47 -36.77
CA GLU A 503 0.92 -15.61 -37.94
C GLU A 503 -0.51 -15.46 -38.45
N SER A 504 -1.02 -14.24 -38.60
CA SER A 504 -2.35 -14.01 -39.17
C SER A 504 -2.33 -12.96 -40.27
N ALA A 505 -3.34 -13.00 -41.13
CA ALA A 505 -3.72 -11.84 -41.93
C ALA A 505 -4.09 -10.67 -41.00
N MET A 506 -3.79 -9.44 -41.40
CA MET A 506 -4.02 -8.24 -40.59
C MET A 506 -5.52 -7.91 -40.46
N PRO A 507 -6.06 -7.71 -39.25
CA PRO A 507 -7.05 -6.68 -38.99
C PRO A 507 -6.38 -5.44 -38.34
N GLU A 508 -7.08 -4.30 -38.32
CA GLU A 508 -6.61 -3.00 -37.78
C GLU A 508 -6.14 -3.01 -36.30
N PRO A 509 -5.72 -1.85 -35.77
CA PRO A 509 -4.35 -1.57 -35.31
C PRO A 509 -3.88 -2.39 -34.10
N LEU A 510 -2.56 -2.47 -33.97
CA LEU A 510 -1.79 -3.12 -32.90
C LEU A 510 -2.30 -2.75 -31.48
N GLY A 511 -3.22 -3.54 -30.92
CA GLY A 511 -3.61 -3.46 -29.50
C GLY A 511 -2.57 -4.14 -28.59
N ALA A 512 -2.48 -3.74 -27.32
CA ALA A 512 -1.54 -4.36 -26.38
C ALA A 512 -1.85 -5.85 -26.20
N ALA A 513 -1.00 -6.72 -26.73
CA ALA A 513 -1.04 -8.14 -26.45
C ALA A 513 -0.33 -8.35 -25.11
N GLY A 514 -1.08 -8.80 -24.09
CA GLY A 514 -0.62 -8.82 -22.70
C GLY A 514 0.66 -9.64 -22.50
N ALA A 515 0.54 -10.97 -22.51
CA ALA A 515 1.65 -11.91 -22.35
C ALA A 515 2.31 -12.34 -23.68
N ALA A 516 1.76 -11.92 -24.83
CA ALA A 516 2.27 -12.22 -26.16
C ALA A 516 2.80 -10.94 -26.84
N PHE A 517 3.95 -11.03 -27.49
CA PHE A 517 4.60 -9.93 -28.21
C PHE A 517 4.16 -9.94 -29.66
N GLN A 518 4.05 -8.76 -30.28
CA GLN A 518 3.58 -8.68 -31.66
C GLN A 518 4.40 -7.73 -32.52
N TRP A 519 4.59 -8.09 -33.78
CA TRP A 519 5.24 -7.28 -34.80
C TRP A 519 4.69 -7.63 -36.19
N GLN A 520 5.01 -6.80 -37.17
CA GLN A 520 4.57 -7.00 -38.54
C GLN A 520 5.70 -7.62 -39.39
N GLU A 521 5.41 -8.74 -40.06
CA GLU A 521 6.29 -9.37 -41.05
C GLU A 521 5.64 -9.27 -42.44
N GLY A 522 6.00 -8.22 -43.19
CA GLY A 522 5.40 -7.93 -44.50
C GLY A 522 3.91 -7.59 -44.39
N ARG A 523 3.03 -8.50 -44.85
CA ARG A 523 1.56 -8.36 -44.76
C ARG A 523 0.93 -9.19 -43.64
N ARG A 524 1.74 -9.78 -42.77
CA ARG A 524 1.30 -10.64 -41.68
C ARG A 524 1.56 -9.98 -40.35
N LEU A 525 0.62 -10.16 -39.43
CA LEU A 525 0.85 -9.91 -38.02
C LEU A 525 1.45 -11.18 -37.41
N VAL A 526 2.57 -11.05 -36.71
CA VAL A 526 3.18 -12.13 -35.95
C VAL A 526 2.96 -11.85 -34.48
N ARG A 527 2.50 -12.85 -33.73
CA ARG A 527 2.46 -12.84 -32.27
C ARG A 527 3.27 -13.99 -31.71
N ALA A 528 4.14 -13.75 -30.75
CA ALA A 528 4.93 -14.80 -30.14
C ALA A 528 5.13 -14.57 -28.64
N GLY A 529 5.44 -15.62 -27.90
CA GLY A 529 5.78 -15.50 -26.50
C GLY A 529 6.08 -16.85 -25.87
N SER A 530 6.47 -16.80 -24.61
CA SER A 530 6.85 -17.99 -23.84
C SER A 530 6.30 -17.92 -22.42
N ALA A 531 5.90 -19.07 -21.87
CA ALA A 531 5.41 -19.18 -20.50
C ALA A 531 5.79 -20.53 -19.88
N SER A 532 5.89 -20.59 -18.56
CA SER A 532 6.02 -21.86 -17.84
C SER A 532 4.65 -22.52 -17.63
N THR A 533 4.58 -23.85 -17.72
CA THR A 533 3.40 -24.63 -17.33
C THR A 533 3.17 -24.65 -15.82
N ASP A 534 4.21 -24.35 -15.02
CA ASP A 534 4.12 -24.30 -13.55
C ASP A 534 3.52 -22.98 -13.05
N ALA A 535 3.45 -21.97 -13.92
CA ALA A 535 2.79 -20.72 -13.60
C ALA A 535 1.27 -20.95 -13.61
N PRO A 536 0.54 -20.68 -12.49
CA PRO A 536 -0.86 -21.10 -12.30
C PRO A 536 -1.83 -20.83 -13.46
N ASP A 537 -1.61 -19.75 -14.23
CA ASP A 537 -2.33 -19.45 -15.47
C ASP A 537 -1.42 -18.90 -16.59
N GLY A 538 -0.10 -19.00 -16.46
CA GLY A 538 0.85 -18.31 -17.35
C GLY A 538 0.75 -18.76 -18.81
N ALA A 539 0.71 -20.07 -19.04
CA ALA A 539 0.64 -20.63 -20.37
C ALA A 539 -0.75 -20.47 -21.03
N GLN A 540 -1.85 -20.58 -20.27
CA GLN A 540 -3.17 -20.26 -20.81
C GLN A 540 -3.30 -18.79 -21.15
N ARG A 541 -2.83 -17.88 -20.28
CA ARG A 541 -2.87 -16.44 -20.54
C ARG A 541 -2.07 -16.07 -21.79
N LEU A 542 -0.89 -16.67 -21.97
CA LEU A 542 -0.11 -16.51 -23.20
C LEU A 542 -0.90 -16.90 -24.45
N LEU A 543 -1.54 -18.08 -24.46
CA LEU A 543 -2.32 -18.56 -25.61
C LEU A 543 -3.58 -17.73 -25.84
N HIS A 544 -4.23 -17.28 -24.76
CA HIS A 544 -5.35 -16.38 -24.81
C HIS A 544 -4.97 -15.06 -25.49
N ASP A 545 -3.86 -14.45 -25.07
CA ASP A 545 -3.41 -13.16 -25.58
C ASP A 545 -2.86 -13.29 -27.02
N ALA A 546 -2.18 -14.38 -27.34
CA ALA A 546 -1.75 -14.69 -28.70
C ALA A 546 -2.95 -14.87 -29.65
N GLY A 547 -4.05 -15.45 -29.16
CA GLY A 547 -5.26 -15.75 -29.93
C GLY A 547 -6.32 -14.64 -30.00
N ALA A 548 -6.15 -13.52 -29.30
CA ALA A 548 -7.18 -12.51 -29.17
C ALA A 548 -7.42 -11.71 -30.47
N GLY A 549 -8.65 -11.71 -31.00
CA GLY A 549 -9.01 -10.88 -32.15
C GLY A 549 -8.36 -11.29 -33.48
N LEU A 550 -8.05 -12.58 -33.65
CA LEU A 550 -7.58 -13.10 -34.92
C LEU A 550 -8.74 -13.31 -35.88
N GLU A 551 -8.57 -12.87 -37.13
CA GLU A 551 -9.55 -13.08 -38.20
C GLU A 551 -8.83 -13.50 -39.49
N GLY A 552 -9.43 -14.43 -40.21
CA GLY A 552 -8.95 -14.88 -41.51
C GLY A 552 -7.77 -15.85 -41.45
N PRO A 553 -6.98 -15.96 -42.54
CA PRO A 553 -5.92 -16.96 -42.67
C PRO A 553 -4.90 -16.86 -41.54
N THR A 554 -4.75 -17.94 -40.78
CA THR A 554 -3.92 -17.98 -39.57
C THR A 554 -3.10 -19.26 -39.51
N ARG A 555 -1.84 -19.13 -39.11
CA ARG A 555 -0.91 -20.21 -38.81
C ARG A 555 -0.48 -20.14 -37.35
N VAL A 556 -0.52 -21.25 -36.64
CA VAL A 556 -0.06 -21.34 -35.24
C VAL A 556 1.01 -22.42 -35.14
N VAL A 557 2.12 -22.10 -34.48
CA VAL A 557 3.16 -23.04 -34.08
C VAL A 557 3.31 -22.95 -32.57
N LEU A 558 3.22 -24.09 -31.89
CA LEU A 558 3.36 -24.20 -30.45
C LEU A 558 4.41 -25.28 -30.16
N ALA A 559 5.36 -25.02 -29.27
CA ALA A 559 6.32 -26.02 -28.84
C ALA A 559 6.40 -26.15 -27.32
N LEU A 560 6.78 -27.34 -26.88
CA LEU A 560 7.13 -27.67 -25.51
C LEU A 560 8.62 -27.98 -25.41
N THR A 561 9.24 -27.45 -24.36
CA THR A 561 10.64 -27.69 -23.99
C THR A 561 10.72 -27.90 -22.49
N THR A 562 11.75 -28.60 -22.02
CA THR A 562 12.16 -28.51 -20.61
C THR A 562 12.48 -27.07 -20.25
N ILE A 563 12.34 -26.69 -18.96
CA ILE A 563 12.71 -25.35 -18.51
C ILE A 563 14.22 -25.15 -18.77
N GLY A 564 14.57 -24.16 -19.58
CA GLY A 564 15.95 -23.92 -20.05
C GLY A 564 16.41 -24.81 -21.20
N GLY A 565 15.52 -25.61 -21.80
CA GLY A 565 15.81 -26.50 -22.92
C GLY A 565 16.02 -25.78 -24.27
N ASP A 566 16.53 -26.50 -25.26
CA ASP A 566 16.82 -25.97 -26.60
C ASP A 566 15.57 -25.99 -27.50
N LEU A 567 15.10 -24.81 -27.92
CA LEU A 567 13.99 -24.66 -28.85
C LEU A 567 14.26 -25.18 -30.27
N ARG A 568 15.51 -25.50 -30.61
CA ARG A 568 15.87 -26.16 -31.87
C ARG A 568 15.56 -27.66 -31.84
N ALA A 569 15.47 -28.24 -30.65
CA ALA A 569 15.11 -29.64 -30.41
C ALA A 569 13.99 -29.74 -29.35
N PRO A 570 12.79 -29.21 -29.64
CA PRO A 570 11.68 -29.26 -28.71
C PRO A 570 11.17 -30.69 -28.51
N GLU A 571 10.71 -31.00 -27.30
CA GLU A 571 10.14 -32.30 -26.95
C GLU A 571 8.86 -32.58 -27.75
N ALA A 572 8.08 -31.53 -27.99
CA ALA A 572 6.89 -31.61 -28.83
C ALA A 572 6.63 -30.30 -29.58
N VAL A 573 6.12 -30.40 -30.80
CA VAL A 573 5.71 -29.26 -31.63
C VAL A 573 4.36 -29.54 -32.25
N LEU A 574 3.47 -28.56 -32.19
CA LEU A 574 2.19 -28.50 -32.87
C LEU A 574 2.24 -27.39 -33.90
N ALA A 575 1.92 -27.69 -35.16
CA ALA A 575 1.78 -26.69 -36.21
C ALA A 575 0.41 -26.81 -36.89
N LEU A 576 -0.32 -25.70 -36.95
CA LEU A 576 -1.69 -25.60 -37.43
C LEU A 576 -1.82 -24.47 -38.45
N GLU A 577 -2.65 -24.66 -39.46
CA GLU A 577 -2.99 -23.66 -40.47
C GLU A 577 -4.49 -23.75 -40.77
N GLY A 578 -5.14 -22.59 -40.89
CA GLY A 578 -6.59 -22.54 -41.05
C GLY A 578 -7.15 -21.13 -41.18
N GLU A 579 -8.47 -21.03 -41.09
CA GLU A 579 -9.21 -19.76 -41.02
C GLU A 579 -9.60 -19.51 -39.56
N ALA A 580 -9.18 -18.37 -39.01
CA ALA A 580 -9.54 -17.92 -37.68
C ALA A 580 -10.81 -17.06 -37.72
N ASP A 581 -11.70 -17.32 -36.76
CA ASP A 581 -12.86 -16.50 -36.44
C ASP A 581 -12.85 -16.24 -34.93
N GLY A 582 -12.26 -15.10 -34.54
CA GLY A 582 -11.96 -14.77 -33.16
C GLY A 582 -10.95 -15.72 -32.52
N ARG A 583 -11.42 -16.60 -31.62
CA ARG A 583 -10.56 -17.55 -30.87
C ARG A 583 -10.59 -18.97 -31.41
N VAL A 584 -11.31 -19.18 -32.50
CA VAL A 584 -11.56 -20.48 -33.08
C VAL A 584 -10.80 -20.58 -34.40
N LEU A 585 -9.94 -21.59 -34.51
CA LEU A 585 -9.24 -21.93 -35.73
C LEU A 585 -9.91 -23.12 -36.43
N THR A 586 -10.43 -22.89 -37.63
CA THR A 586 -10.93 -23.94 -38.52
C THR A 586 -9.78 -24.47 -39.36
N LEU A 587 -9.36 -25.70 -39.10
CA LEU A 587 -8.14 -26.29 -39.66
C LEU A 587 -8.31 -26.63 -41.14
N THR A 588 -7.31 -26.25 -41.93
CA THR A 588 -7.09 -26.74 -43.31
C THR A 588 -5.87 -27.67 -43.36
N ARG A 589 -4.86 -27.39 -42.54
CA ARG A 589 -3.67 -28.23 -42.39
C ARG A 589 -3.19 -28.27 -40.95
N ALA A 590 -2.62 -29.40 -40.56
CA ALA A 590 -2.07 -29.58 -39.22
C ALA A 590 -0.97 -30.64 -39.23
N SER A 591 -0.11 -30.59 -38.22
CA SER A 591 0.94 -31.56 -37.96
C SER A 591 1.36 -31.47 -36.50
N ALA A 592 1.78 -32.59 -35.93
CA ALA A 592 2.48 -32.58 -34.66
C ALA A 592 3.70 -33.50 -34.72
N LEU A 593 4.74 -33.12 -34.01
CA LEU A 593 5.96 -33.89 -33.81
C LEU A 593 6.14 -34.07 -32.31
N VAL A 594 6.42 -35.29 -31.86
CA VAL A 594 6.72 -35.60 -30.46
C VAL A 594 7.99 -36.45 -30.46
N GLU A 595 8.97 -36.06 -29.65
CA GLU A 595 10.23 -36.78 -29.51
C GLU A 595 9.97 -38.24 -29.11
N GLY A 596 10.69 -39.18 -29.73
CA GLY A 596 10.57 -40.61 -29.44
C GLY A 596 9.29 -41.29 -29.93
N ARG A 597 8.41 -40.61 -30.67
CA ARG A 597 7.23 -41.23 -31.31
C ARG A 597 7.35 -41.23 -32.83
N ASP A 598 7.04 -42.37 -33.43
CA ASP A 598 6.80 -42.46 -34.87
C ASP A 598 5.63 -41.54 -35.27
N ARG A 599 5.54 -41.19 -36.56
CA ARG A 599 4.49 -40.30 -37.12
C ARG A 599 3.10 -40.97 -37.08
N THR A 600 2.55 -41.15 -35.89
CA THR A 600 1.19 -41.64 -35.70
C THR A 600 0.21 -40.63 -36.31
N PRO A 601 -0.71 -41.06 -37.18
CA PRO A 601 -1.74 -40.18 -37.71
C PRO A 601 -2.57 -39.54 -36.57
N ILE A 602 -2.87 -38.26 -36.71
CA ILE A 602 -3.70 -37.53 -35.74
C ILE A 602 -5.07 -37.27 -36.37
N ARG A 603 -6.13 -37.67 -35.66
CA ARG A 603 -7.52 -37.41 -36.02
C ARG A 603 -7.96 -36.02 -35.57
N TRP A 604 -7.53 -35.00 -36.30
CA TRP A 604 -7.75 -33.59 -36.00
C TRP A 604 -9.22 -33.21 -35.79
N GLU A 605 -10.15 -33.90 -36.46
CA GLU A 605 -11.58 -33.68 -36.34
C GLU A 605 -12.12 -34.04 -34.95
N ARG A 606 -11.41 -34.91 -34.22
CA ARG A 606 -11.77 -35.36 -32.87
C ARG A 606 -11.12 -34.52 -31.77
N VAL A 607 -9.99 -33.87 -32.03
CA VAL A 607 -9.22 -33.13 -31.01
C VAL A 607 -10.07 -32.05 -30.33
N GLY A 608 -10.87 -31.30 -31.09
CA GLY A 608 -11.76 -30.28 -30.52
C GLY A 608 -12.79 -30.86 -29.55
N ALA A 609 -13.53 -31.88 -29.99
CA ALA A 609 -14.60 -32.49 -29.21
C ALA A 609 -14.10 -33.31 -28.01
N LEU A 610 -12.95 -33.97 -28.12
CA LEU A 610 -12.42 -34.85 -27.07
C LEU A 610 -11.52 -34.11 -26.06
N VAL A 611 -10.85 -33.02 -26.46
CA VAL A 611 -9.91 -32.29 -25.61
C VAL A 611 -10.40 -30.88 -25.29
N ALA A 612 -10.66 -30.06 -26.32
CA ALA A 612 -10.89 -28.63 -26.14
C ALA A 612 -12.21 -28.31 -25.42
N ASP A 613 -13.34 -28.84 -25.91
CA ASP A 613 -14.65 -28.51 -25.35
C ASP A 613 -14.83 -29.01 -23.90
N PRO A 614 -14.43 -30.25 -23.55
CA PRO A 614 -14.51 -30.72 -22.16
C PRO A 614 -13.62 -29.92 -21.20
N MET A 615 -12.37 -29.60 -21.58
CA MET A 615 -11.44 -28.88 -20.71
C MET A 615 -11.82 -27.41 -20.52
N ALA A 616 -12.38 -26.75 -21.54
CA ALA A 616 -12.89 -25.39 -21.41
C ALA A 616 -14.04 -25.32 -20.38
N GLY A 617 -14.93 -26.31 -20.36
CA GLY A 617 -15.97 -26.40 -19.35
C GLY A 617 -15.41 -26.48 -17.92
N TYR A 618 -14.35 -27.27 -17.74
CA TYR A 618 -13.67 -27.44 -16.45
C TYR A 618 -12.90 -26.20 -15.97
N GLU A 619 -12.37 -25.39 -16.89
CA GLU A 619 -11.70 -24.13 -16.53
C GLU A 619 -12.63 -23.06 -15.93
N MET A 620 -13.92 -23.08 -16.28
CA MET A 620 -14.84 -22.03 -15.81
C MET A 620 -15.31 -22.20 -14.35
N ARG A 621 -15.22 -23.40 -13.76
CA ARG A 621 -15.74 -23.66 -12.40
C ARG A 621 -15.03 -24.84 -11.74
N LEU A 622 -14.38 -24.61 -10.60
CA LEU A 622 -13.74 -25.69 -9.83
C LEU A 622 -14.64 -26.24 -8.70
N PHE A 623 -15.62 -25.46 -8.23
CA PHE A 623 -16.53 -25.88 -7.15
C PHE A 623 -18.01 -25.53 -7.40
N PRO A 624 -18.90 -26.54 -7.37
CA PRO A 624 -18.61 -27.94 -7.68
C PRO A 624 -17.97 -28.08 -9.08
N PRO A 625 -17.04 -29.03 -9.26
CA PRO A 625 -16.43 -29.28 -10.57
C PRO A 625 -17.52 -29.71 -11.57
N PRO A 626 -17.48 -29.22 -12.82
CA PRO A 626 -18.41 -29.64 -13.86
C PRO A 626 -18.13 -31.08 -14.26
N ASN A 627 -19.16 -31.75 -14.75
CA ASN A 627 -18.98 -33.08 -15.33
C ASN A 627 -18.39 -32.94 -16.72
N LEU A 628 -17.37 -33.74 -17.01
CA LEU A 628 -16.82 -33.87 -18.35
C LEU A 628 -17.71 -34.85 -19.11
N SER A 629 -18.22 -34.45 -20.28
CA SER A 629 -19.08 -35.29 -21.10
C SER A 629 -18.56 -35.30 -22.52
N VAL A 630 -18.54 -36.48 -23.12
CA VAL A 630 -18.01 -36.65 -24.48
C VAL A 630 -18.77 -37.73 -25.23
N ASP A 631 -19.05 -37.45 -26.50
CA ASP A 631 -19.71 -38.37 -27.42
C ASP A 631 -18.63 -39.10 -28.26
N PHE A 632 -18.63 -40.43 -28.20
CA PHE A 632 -17.77 -41.30 -29.00
C PHE A 632 -18.47 -41.76 -30.28
N ALA A 633 -17.74 -42.41 -31.19
CA ALA A 633 -18.33 -42.90 -32.43
C ALA A 633 -19.32 -44.04 -32.19
N ASP A 634 -19.06 -44.89 -31.20
CA ASP A 634 -19.87 -46.05 -30.85
C ASP A 634 -19.71 -46.42 -29.36
N ALA A 635 -20.55 -47.34 -28.88
CA ALA A 635 -20.53 -47.81 -27.50
C ALA A 635 -19.22 -48.56 -27.13
N PRO A 636 -18.66 -49.45 -27.98
CA PRO A 636 -17.36 -50.09 -27.71
C PRO A 636 -16.21 -49.10 -27.50
N GLU A 637 -16.16 -48.01 -28.27
CA GLU A 637 -15.14 -46.97 -28.09
C GLU A 637 -15.30 -46.24 -26.75
N ALA A 638 -16.54 -46.02 -26.30
CA ALA A 638 -16.84 -45.44 -24.99
C ALA A 638 -16.45 -46.38 -23.83
N ASP A 639 -16.70 -47.69 -23.98
CA ASP A 639 -16.35 -48.70 -22.97
C ASP A 639 -14.82 -48.84 -22.84
N ALA A 640 -14.11 -48.94 -23.97
CA ALA A 640 -12.65 -48.98 -23.99
C ALA A 640 -12.02 -47.67 -23.46
N ALA A 641 -12.73 -46.53 -23.55
CA ALA A 641 -12.32 -45.31 -22.89
C ALA A 641 -12.52 -45.43 -21.37
N ARG A 642 -13.72 -45.79 -20.91
CA ARG A 642 -14.03 -45.95 -19.49
C ARG A 642 -13.04 -46.86 -18.76
N GLU A 643 -12.70 -48.02 -19.35
CA GLU A 643 -11.75 -48.99 -18.78
C GLU A 643 -10.35 -48.39 -18.57
N ARG A 644 -9.91 -47.46 -19.41
CA ARG A 644 -8.57 -46.84 -19.31
C ARG A 644 -8.39 -45.91 -18.12
N VAL A 645 -9.48 -45.49 -17.48
CA VAL A 645 -9.45 -44.58 -16.32
C VAL A 645 -10.20 -45.16 -15.12
N GLU A 646 -10.48 -46.47 -15.14
CA GLU A 646 -11.19 -47.15 -14.07
C GLU A 646 -10.41 -47.09 -12.73
N ASP A 647 -9.08 -47.04 -12.81
CA ASP A 647 -8.17 -46.92 -11.67
C ASP A 647 -7.74 -45.47 -11.35
N GLU A 648 -8.32 -44.47 -12.01
CA GLU A 648 -7.97 -43.06 -11.79
C GLU A 648 -8.89 -42.40 -10.75
N ASP A 649 -8.37 -42.16 -9.53
CA ASP A 649 -9.13 -41.54 -8.42
C ASP A 649 -9.72 -40.16 -8.73
N SER A 650 -9.23 -39.49 -9.78
CA SER A 650 -9.61 -38.12 -10.15
C SER A 650 -10.77 -38.02 -11.14
N LEU A 651 -11.23 -39.16 -11.70
CA LEU A 651 -12.37 -39.25 -12.62
C LEU A 651 -13.26 -40.45 -12.30
N SER A 652 -14.56 -40.23 -12.11
CA SER A 652 -15.55 -41.31 -12.01
C SER A 652 -16.47 -41.27 -13.21
N CYS A 653 -16.29 -42.19 -14.17
CA CYS A 653 -16.99 -42.21 -15.45
C CYS A 653 -18.14 -43.22 -15.52
N ILE A 654 -19.29 -42.78 -16.05
CA ILE A 654 -20.47 -43.62 -16.31
C ILE A 654 -20.98 -43.44 -17.75
N ARG A 655 -21.52 -44.52 -18.32
CA ARG A 655 -22.22 -44.50 -19.61
C ARG A 655 -23.66 -44.01 -19.44
N LEU A 656 -24.15 -43.16 -20.33
CA LEU A 656 -25.55 -42.73 -20.27
C LEU A 656 -26.48 -43.78 -20.87
N LEU A 657 -27.42 -44.30 -20.08
CA LEU A 657 -28.36 -45.36 -20.50
C LEU A 657 -29.17 -45.02 -21.77
N ARG A 658 -29.39 -43.73 -22.07
CA ARG A 658 -30.14 -43.27 -23.25
C ARG A 658 -29.24 -42.87 -24.44
N ARG A 659 -27.93 -42.82 -24.24
CA ARG A 659 -26.92 -42.48 -25.25
C ARG A 659 -25.69 -43.36 -25.01
N GLU A 660 -25.74 -44.57 -25.53
CA GLU A 660 -24.75 -45.60 -25.24
C GLU A 660 -23.33 -45.25 -25.68
N ALA A 661 -23.16 -44.33 -26.63
CA ALA A 661 -21.86 -43.81 -27.05
C ALA A 661 -21.41 -42.56 -26.27
N THR A 662 -22.14 -42.11 -25.25
CA THR A 662 -21.76 -40.94 -24.43
C THR A 662 -21.23 -41.38 -23.08
N LEU A 663 -20.02 -40.92 -22.73
CA LEU A 663 -19.43 -41.10 -21.40
C LEU A 663 -19.49 -39.78 -20.64
N ARG A 664 -19.95 -39.85 -19.39
CA ARG A 664 -19.98 -38.72 -18.46
C ARG A 664 -19.10 -39.04 -17.26
N CYS A 665 -18.11 -38.20 -17.02
CA CYS A 665 -17.16 -38.34 -15.92
C CYS A 665 -17.35 -37.22 -14.90
N ASN A 666 -17.54 -37.61 -13.65
CA ASN A 666 -17.48 -36.69 -12.52
C ASN A 666 -16.01 -36.38 -12.25
N ALA A 667 -15.64 -35.09 -12.32
CA ALA A 667 -14.27 -34.65 -12.10
C ALA A 667 -14.02 -34.31 -10.62
N SER A 668 -12.81 -34.58 -10.13
CA SER A 668 -12.29 -34.04 -8.88
C SER A 668 -12.04 -32.52 -9.01
N PRO A 669 -12.06 -31.74 -7.92
CA PRO A 669 -11.62 -30.34 -7.94
C PRO A 669 -10.09 -30.17 -8.10
N GLN A 670 -9.31 -31.25 -8.07
CA GLN A 670 -7.86 -31.23 -8.27
C GLN A 670 -7.50 -31.06 -9.76
N ARG A 671 -7.25 -29.81 -10.18
CA ARG A 671 -7.10 -29.41 -11.59
C ARG A 671 -6.13 -30.29 -12.38
N ASP A 672 -4.94 -30.52 -11.84
CA ASP A 672 -3.87 -31.23 -12.57
C ASP A 672 -4.09 -32.73 -12.65
N SER A 673 -4.62 -33.36 -11.59
CA SER A 673 -4.89 -34.81 -11.60
C SER A 673 -6.02 -35.14 -12.57
N THR A 674 -7.12 -34.38 -12.52
CA THR A 674 -8.25 -34.52 -13.45
C THR A 674 -7.82 -34.30 -14.91
N ARG A 675 -7.00 -33.27 -15.19
CA ARG A 675 -6.47 -33.05 -16.55
C ARG A 675 -5.66 -34.23 -17.04
N ARG A 676 -4.74 -34.74 -16.22
CA ARG A 676 -3.92 -35.92 -16.58
C ARG A 676 -4.79 -37.15 -16.87
N ALA A 677 -5.72 -37.47 -15.98
CA ALA A 677 -6.63 -38.60 -16.17
C ALA A 677 -7.49 -38.43 -17.43
N TRP A 678 -7.98 -37.21 -17.71
CA TRP A 678 -8.75 -36.94 -18.93
C TRP A 678 -7.90 -37.10 -20.20
N ARG A 679 -6.65 -36.63 -20.19
CA ARG A 679 -5.74 -36.82 -21.34
C ARG A 679 -5.43 -38.29 -21.60
N ARG A 680 -5.23 -39.11 -20.55
CA ARG A 680 -5.07 -40.58 -20.67
C ARG A 680 -6.32 -41.23 -21.28
N LEU A 681 -7.51 -40.78 -20.90
CA LEU A 681 -8.78 -41.24 -21.45
C LEU A 681 -8.93 -40.98 -22.95
N VAL A 682 -8.52 -39.80 -23.44
CA VAL A 682 -8.82 -39.39 -24.82
C VAL A 682 -7.64 -39.45 -25.79
N GLY A 683 -6.41 -39.44 -25.30
CA GLY A 683 -5.17 -39.44 -26.10
C GLY A 683 -5.13 -40.54 -27.17
N PRO A 684 -5.34 -41.82 -26.81
CA PRO A 684 -5.38 -42.92 -27.78
C PRO A 684 -6.47 -42.83 -28.85
N LEU A 685 -7.48 -41.98 -28.69
CA LEU A 685 -8.58 -41.82 -29.66
C LEU A 685 -8.31 -40.73 -30.69
N VAL A 686 -7.41 -39.80 -30.36
CA VAL A 686 -6.90 -38.79 -31.29
C VAL A 686 -5.62 -39.24 -32.00
N LEU A 687 -4.85 -40.18 -31.42
CA LEU A 687 -3.60 -40.74 -31.95
C LEU A 687 -3.80 -42.04 -32.78
N ARG A 688 -4.81 -42.13 -33.64
CA ARG A 688 -5.13 -43.36 -34.41
C ARG A 688 -4.90 -43.25 -35.91
#